data_AF-A0A3C0VK63-F1
#
_entry.id   AF-A0A3C0VK63-F1
#
_cell.length_a   1.000
_cell.length_b   1.000
_cell.length_c   1.000
_cell.angle_alpha   90.00
_cell.angle_beta   90.00
_cell.angle_gamma   90.00
#
_symmetry.space_group_name_H-M   'P 1'
#
loop_
_entity.id
_entity.type
_entity.pdbx_description
1 polymer ?
#
loop_
_entity_poly.entity_id
_entity_poly.type
_entity_poly.pdbx_seq_one_letter_code
_entity_poly.pdbx_strand_id
1 'polypeptide(L)'
;MGAHALSCQGQAARAAAGSPVAARRHCGRRGGRRGRRAARRARAQGRRAHGARPHPGPEVPRGAQGRAGGGARGLQAQRGRLAQAARGRGRWLPEREARARENDERGDVMRAVRWGYAAALAALCAPVAFSAALPEGRALYVTRWYMKDAGQVAGAVAYAADHGFNMLFCQVLGDARALYDSTVTVRSPLVAPDFDALREAVARGHEEGLEVHAYINTVNVWSGSLGYPPEPEHIINAHPEWSAENADGVRDVDLAATADAFVSYCPREPGFVAFLAAIVEEIVANYDVDGVHLDYIRYLSDRHCFCPRHLAAFRAVYGRDPVPGEEVFARFCEDDVSALVGSLNAAAKAVRPRCTLSATLIYPSRRKGQDAQRWLEEGLIDIAVPMLYTADMAVFETSLRWFHERSGGRHLMPSIGASYGVVGAEIDIARAVGAEGAALFASSSVTDAVTADIDARYAAAAPVPPYPWLDGSPDTVPPVISAVRGMPFGSQEATVLWHTDERTDGRVEYGATAAYGATAAVTTLVFEHSVTLGGLAPATTYHFRVRSSDEAGNESMSGDFTFATAAEGGGEVIIDDNDADMTFTGSWIKGSSAGGYGDDYYWTTDQPATTARAEYRPYLPLGGEWEVSVTYVPGTNRVVDAPYTVEYDGGSETVTVDQKTRAEEWIVLGAYEFAEGWGAAVVLGNMSSGGDVVVADAVKWTYAGAPPNPPFIRGDANADGRIDLADAIAILGYLFASQTPKACLDALDVADNGKIDISNAIRLLGYLFAQGLPPAPPFPGAGHDPTPTDPYTCGD
;
A
#
# COMPACT_ATOMS: atom_id res chain seq x y z
N MET A 1 -26.51 45.17 -41.18
CA MET A 1 -27.77 45.70 -41.73
C MET A 1 -28.38 44.64 -42.65
N GLY A 2 -29.49 44.01 -42.24
CA GLY A 2 -30.38 43.11 -43.02
C GLY A 2 -29.75 41.85 -43.64
N ALA A 3 -30.42 40.72 -43.86
CA ALA A 3 -31.72 40.18 -43.47
C ALA A 3 -31.71 38.72 -44.00
N HIS A 4 -32.17 37.74 -43.21
CA HIS A 4 -33.23 36.79 -43.59
C HIS A 4 -33.30 35.63 -42.58
N ALA A 5 -34.52 35.41 -42.10
CA ALA A 5 -34.97 34.29 -41.27
C ALA A 5 -35.95 33.43 -42.09
N LEU A 6 -36.07 32.16 -41.71
CA LEU A 6 -37.19 31.22 -41.93
C LEU A 6 -37.04 30.14 -40.83
N SER A 7 -38.03 29.69 -40.05
CA SER A 7 -39.47 29.89 -40.06
C SER A 7 -40.13 29.49 -38.71
N CYS A 8 -41.33 30.03 -38.46
CA CYS A 8 -42.48 29.57 -37.63
C CYS A 8 -42.29 29.39 -36.11
N GLN A 9 -42.76 30.31 -35.23
CA GLN A 9 -44.15 30.56 -34.74
C GLN A 9 -44.85 29.33 -34.12
N GLY A 10 -45.47 29.35 -32.93
CA GLY A 10 -45.76 30.42 -31.97
C GLY A 10 -46.70 29.92 -30.84
N GLN A 11 -46.46 30.43 -29.62
CA GLN A 11 -47.40 30.89 -28.58
C GLN A 11 -48.68 30.11 -28.14
N ALA A 12 -48.68 29.81 -26.84
CA ALA A 12 -49.60 30.33 -25.79
C ALA A 12 -51.07 29.81 -25.63
N ALA A 13 -51.28 29.23 -24.45
CA ALA A 13 -52.23 29.62 -23.38
C ALA A 13 -53.74 29.22 -23.38
N ARG A 14 -54.14 28.73 -22.18
CA ARG A 14 -55.41 28.92 -21.41
C ARG A 14 -56.62 27.97 -21.56
N ALA A 15 -57.22 27.77 -20.37
CA ALA A 15 -58.64 27.49 -20.03
C ALA A 15 -59.13 26.03 -20.18
N ALA A 16 -60.11 25.49 -19.44
CA ALA A 16 -60.84 25.78 -18.20
C ALA A 16 -61.83 24.61 -17.93
N ALA A 17 -62.21 24.41 -16.66
CA ALA A 17 -63.52 23.94 -16.14
C ALA A 17 -64.12 22.53 -16.48
N GLY A 18 -64.69 21.88 -15.44
CA GLY A 18 -65.95 21.11 -15.54
C GLY A 18 -66.05 19.74 -14.84
N SER A 19 -66.60 19.70 -13.61
CA SER A 19 -67.27 18.53 -12.96
C SER A 19 -68.74 18.39 -13.46
N PRO A 20 -69.63 17.37 -13.13
CA PRO A 20 -69.72 16.57 -11.88
C PRO A 20 -70.38 15.13 -11.95
N VAL A 21 -70.68 14.57 -10.75
CA VAL A 21 -71.72 13.56 -10.33
C VAL A 21 -71.21 12.11 -10.09
N ALA A 22 -71.43 11.39 -8.96
CA ALA A 22 -71.93 11.68 -7.60
C ALA A 22 -71.74 10.46 -6.63
N ALA A 23 -71.74 10.78 -5.31
CA ALA A 23 -72.30 10.04 -4.15
C ALA A 23 -71.60 8.75 -3.64
N ARG A 24 -71.38 8.49 -2.32
CA ARG A 24 -71.90 9.07 -1.06
C ARG A 24 -71.08 8.56 0.17
N ARG A 25 -70.87 9.45 1.17
CA ARG A 25 -70.96 9.29 2.67
C ARG A 25 -70.00 8.30 3.40
N HIS A 26 -69.50 8.49 4.62
CA HIS A 26 -69.51 9.51 5.69
C HIS A 26 -68.51 9.07 6.80
N CYS A 27 -67.98 10.03 7.59
CA CYS A 27 -67.45 9.93 8.97
C CYS A 27 -66.22 9.04 9.27
N GLY A 28 -65.21 9.43 10.07
CA GLY A 28 -65.00 10.64 10.87
C GLY A 28 -63.68 10.59 11.68
N ARG A 29 -63.23 11.80 12.10
CA ARG A 29 -62.36 12.19 13.25
C ARG A 29 -61.04 11.43 13.50
N ARG A 30 -59.88 12.05 13.28
CA ARG A 30 -59.14 13.00 14.17
C ARG A 30 -58.85 12.48 15.59
N GLY A 31 -57.55 12.46 15.94
CA GLY A 31 -57.09 12.74 17.30
C GLY A 31 -55.76 12.09 17.67
N GLY A 32 -54.64 12.78 17.41
CA GLY A 32 -53.31 12.35 17.87
C GLY A 32 -53.10 12.53 19.38
N ARG A 33 -51.95 12.08 19.88
CA ARG A 33 -51.43 12.49 21.20
C ARG A 33 -49.89 12.48 21.23
N ARG A 34 -49.33 13.67 21.48
CA ARG A 34 -48.00 13.87 22.06
C ARG A 34 -48.07 13.73 23.58
N GLY A 35 -47.06 13.07 24.16
CA GLY A 35 -46.32 13.34 25.40
C GLY A 35 -47.02 13.66 26.73
N ARG A 36 -46.54 13.06 27.83
CA ARG A 36 -46.08 13.76 29.04
C ARG A 36 -45.42 12.83 30.08
N ARG A 37 -44.52 13.46 30.83
CA ARG A 37 -43.60 12.98 31.88
C ARG A 37 -44.25 12.60 33.22
N ALA A 38 -43.45 11.86 34.01
CA ALA A 38 -43.22 11.92 35.47
C ALA A 38 -44.27 11.37 36.47
N ALA A 39 -43.85 10.42 37.33
CA ALA A 39 -43.51 10.63 38.75
C ALA A 39 -43.67 9.39 39.66
N ARG A 40 -42.57 9.05 40.35
CA ARG A 40 -42.38 8.39 41.67
C ARG A 40 -43.62 7.94 42.49
N ARG A 41 -43.55 6.75 43.10
CA ARG A 41 -43.29 6.54 44.56
C ARG A 41 -43.25 5.06 44.99
N ALA A 42 -42.45 4.83 46.02
CA ALA A 42 -42.09 3.58 46.67
C ALA A 42 -43.19 2.93 47.54
N ARG A 43 -43.02 1.63 47.84
CA ARG A 43 -43.27 1.05 49.17
C ARG A 43 -42.39 -0.17 49.41
N ALA A 44 -41.83 -0.21 50.62
CA ALA A 44 -40.98 -1.25 51.16
C ALA A 44 -41.68 -1.99 52.31
N GLN A 45 -41.06 -3.11 52.70
CA GLN A 45 -41.10 -3.82 53.99
C GLN A 45 -42.05 -5.02 54.17
N GLY A 46 -41.43 -6.14 54.56
CA GLY A 46 -42.05 -7.31 55.17
C GLY A 46 -41.04 -8.41 55.49
N ARG A 47 -40.34 -8.30 56.63
CA ARG A 47 -39.44 -9.31 57.22
C ARG A 47 -40.16 -10.63 57.54
N ARG A 48 -39.46 -11.78 57.48
CA ARG A 48 -39.12 -12.63 58.65
C ARG A 48 -38.33 -13.90 58.24
N ALA A 49 -37.39 -14.25 59.13
CA ALA A 49 -36.49 -15.40 59.09
C ALA A 49 -37.13 -16.68 59.67
N HIS A 50 -36.58 -17.87 59.35
CA HIS A 50 -36.19 -18.93 60.31
C HIS A 50 -35.62 -20.20 59.64
N GLY A 51 -34.57 -20.79 60.27
CA GLY A 51 -34.14 -22.21 60.21
C GLY A 51 -33.13 -22.55 59.10
N ALA A 52 -31.83 -22.83 59.30
CA ALA A 52 -31.13 -23.78 60.19
C ALA A 52 -31.80 -25.18 60.11
N ARG A 53 -31.17 -26.30 59.71
CA ARG A 53 -29.78 -26.79 59.89
C ARG A 53 -29.60 -28.11 59.04
N PRO A 54 -28.47 -28.87 59.11
CA PRO A 54 -27.78 -29.50 57.98
C PRO A 54 -27.81 -31.05 58.03
N HIS A 55 -27.04 -31.76 57.19
CA HIS A 55 -26.39 -33.09 57.42
C HIS A 55 -25.74 -33.63 56.10
N PRO A 56 -24.91 -34.69 56.10
CA PRO A 56 -23.48 -34.66 56.44
C PRO A 56 -22.61 -35.44 55.40
N GLY A 57 -21.29 -35.51 55.61
CA GLY A 57 -20.50 -36.71 55.25
C GLY A 57 -19.91 -37.29 56.54
N PRO A 58 -19.00 -38.28 56.53
CA PRO A 58 -18.65 -39.29 55.51
C PRO A 58 -18.67 -40.73 56.10
N GLU A 59 -18.55 -41.79 55.29
CA GLU A 59 -18.17 -43.12 55.80
C GLU A 59 -17.34 -43.94 54.79
N VAL A 60 -16.28 -44.56 55.31
CA VAL A 60 -15.46 -45.62 54.72
C VAL A 60 -15.85 -46.94 55.41
N PRO A 61 -15.75 -48.10 54.75
CA PRO A 61 -15.04 -49.19 55.43
C PRO A 61 -14.05 -49.98 54.54
N ARG A 62 -13.17 -50.67 55.28
CA ARG A 62 -11.96 -51.41 54.92
C ARG A 62 -12.20 -52.85 54.44
N GLY A 63 -11.15 -53.41 53.81
CA GLY A 63 -10.70 -54.81 53.92
C GLY A 63 -10.84 -55.62 52.62
N ALA A 64 -9.92 -56.52 52.21
CA ALA A 64 -8.70 -57.05 52.81
C ALA A 64 -7.91 -57.90 51.75
N GLN A 65 -6.57 -57.95 51.89
CA GLN A 65 -5.63 -59.08 51.65
C GLN A 65 -5.54 -59.76 50.25
N GLY A 66 -4.36 -60.05 49.69
CA GLY A 66 -2.98 -59.91 50.18
C GLY A 66 -1.87 -60.49 49.26
N ARG A 67 -0.62 -60.39 49.76
CA ARG A 67 0.63 -61.16 49.49
C ARG A 67 1.24 -61.14 48.07
N ALA A 68 2.56 -61.13 47.85
CA ALA A 68 3.76 -60.99 48.70
C ALA A 68 5.04 -60.92 47.80
N GLY A 69 6.12 -60.36 48.38
CA GLY A 69 7.55 -60.65 48.06
C GLY A 69 8.25 -59.69 47.08
N GLY A 70 9.42 -59.09 47.37
CA GLY A 70 10.26 -59.13 48.56
C GLY A 70 11.62 -58.42 48.37
N GLY A 71 12.06 -57.73 49.43
CA GLY A 71 13.46 -57.65 49.88
C GLY A 71 14.25 -56.34 49.58
N ALA A 72 15.15 -55.85 50.43
CA ALA A 72 15.50 -56.07 51.83
C ALA A 72 16.49 -54.95 52.26
N ARG A 73 16.30 -54.38 53.47
CA ARG A 73 17.31 -53.82 54.44
C ARG A 73 18.21 -52.63 53.99
N GLY A 74 18.51 -51.61 54.79
CA GLY A 74 18.20 -51.31 56.19
C GLY A 74 18.92 -50.03 56.70
N LEU A 75 18.33 -49.45 57.76
CA LEU A 75 18.92 -48.74 58.92
C LEU A 75 19.69 -47.39 58.76
N GLN A 76 18.95 -46.31 59.06
CA GLN A 76 19.15 -45.32 60.15
C GLN A 76 20.54 -45.01 60.76
N ALA A 77 20.87 -43.71 60.75
CA ALA A 77 21.08 -42.80 61.90
C ALA A 77 22.51 -42.41 62.42
N GLN A 78 22.61 -41.09 62.65
CA GLN A 78 23.29 -40.32 63.72
C GLN A 78 24.78 -39.88 63.67
N ARG A 79 24.95 -38.56 63.50
CA ARG A 79 25.73 -37.55 64.28
C ARG A 79 27.05 -37.97 65.00
N GLY A 80 28.15 -37.27 64.66
CA GLY A 80 28.86 -36.37 65.60
C GLY A 80 30.33 -36.63 66.00
N ARG A 81 31.18 -35.62 65.71
CA ARG A 81 32.27 -35.01 66.54
C ARG A 81 33.71 -35.60 66.62
N LEU A 82 34.65 -34.65 66.47
CA LEU A 82 35.92 -34.38 67.20
C LEU A 82 37.30 -34.96 66.72
N ALA A 83 38.15 -34.00 66.32
CA ALA A 83 39.49 -33.65 66.84
C ALA A 83 40.72 -34.59 66.74
N GLN A 84 41.73 -34.09 66.00
CA GLN A 84 43.18 -33.98 66.28
C GLN A 84 44.01 -35.15 66.88
N ALA A 85 45.05 -35.54 66.12
CA ALA A 85 46.45 -35.79 66.56
C ALA A 85 47.33 -35.95 65.29
N ALA A 86 48.27 -35.08 64.90
CA ALA A 86 49.50 -34.54 65.49
C ALA A 86 50.75 -35.46 65.38
N ARG A 87 51.75 -35.00 64.58
CA ARG A 87 53.20 -34.83 64.88
C ARG A 87 54.19 -35.47 63.87
N GLY A 88 55.09 -34.62 63.33
CA GLY A 88 56.51 -34.94 63.25
C GLY A 88 57.32 -34.36 62.08
N ARG A 89 58.23 -33.40 62.40
CA ARG A 89 59.46 -32.97 61.68
C ARG A 89 59.24 -32.00 60.50
N GLY A 90 59.95 -30.88 60.29
CA GLY A 90 61.06 -30.20 60.96
C GLY A 90 61.77 -29.25 59.96
N ARG A 91 61.82 -27.94 60.28
CA ARG A 91 62.74 -26.83 59.86
C ARG A 91 63.15 -26.58 58.37
N TRP A 92 63.30 -25.26 58.07
CA TRP A 92 63.86 -24.53 56.88
C TRP A 92 62.84 -24.27 55.74
N LEU A 93 62.55 -23.07 55.19
CA LEU A 93 63.19 -21.73 55.08
C LEU A 93 62.11 -20.61 54.95
N PRO A 94 62.38 -19.36 55.40
CA PRO A 94 61.44 -18.25 55.38
C PRO A 94 61.50 -17.44 54.07
N GLU A 95 61.03 -17.99 52.96
CA GLU A 95 60.92 -17.24 51.68
C GLU A 95 59.64 -17.54 50.89
N ARG A 96 58.78 -18.45 51.39
CA ARG A 96 57.50 -18.78 50.75
C ARG A 96 56.27 -18.12 51.38
N GLU A 97 56.39 -17.57 52.60
CA GLU A 97 55.25 -16.95 53.30
C GLU A 97 54.99 -15.49 52.89
N ALA A 98 55.98 -14.79 52.31
CA ALA A 98 55.79 -13.44 51.77
C ALA A 98 55.03 -13.46 50.42
N ARG A 99 55.33 -14.42 49.53
CA ARG A 99 54.59 -14.60 48.26
C ARG A 99 53.21 -15.24 48.42
N ALA A 100 52.93 -15.88 49.55
CA ALA A 100 51.61 -16.45 49.83
C ALA A 100 50.61 -15.37 50.27
N ARG A 101 51.02 -14.38 51.07
CA ARG A 101 50.14 -13.27 51.49
C ARG A 101 49.81 -12.30 50.36
N GLU A 102 50.74 -12.04 49.46
CA GLU A 102 50.51 -11.18 48.28
C GLU A 102 49.62 -11.86 47.21
N ASN A 103 49.63 -13.21 47.15
CA ASN A 103 48.73 -13.98 46.30
C ASN A 103 47.35 -14.21 46.92
N ASP A 104 47.20 -14.17 48.25
CA ASP A 104 45.89 -14.30 48.91
C ASP A 104 45.08 -12.99 48.83
N GLU A 105 45.72 -11.82 48.94
CA GLU A 105 45.05 -10.53 48.74
C GLU A 105 44.64 -10.29 47.27
N ARG A 106 45.49 -10.66 46.30
CA ARG A 106 45.11 -10.66 44.87
C ARG A 106 44.07 -11.73 44.54
N GLY A 107 44.10 -12.87 45.23
CA GLY A 107 43.13 -13.95 45.09
C GLY A 107 41.76 -13.59 45.64
N ASP A 108 41.70 -12.87 46.76
CA ASP A 108 40.45 -12.39 47.36
C ASP A 108 39.87 -11.18 46.62
N VAL A 109 40.70 -10.29 46.09
CA VAL A 109 40.23 -9.24 45.17
C VAL A 109 39.73 -9.85 43.86
N MET A 110 40.42 -10.84 43.28
CA MET A 110 39.92 -11.52 42.07
C MET A 110 38.72 -12.44 42.33
N ARG A 111 38.54 -12.98 43.55
CA ARG A 111 37.32 -13.70 43.95
C ARG A 111 36.18 -12.73 44.22
N ALA A 112 36.40 -11.57 44.84
CA ALA A 112 35.39 -10.54 45.03
C ALA A 112 35.01 -9.86 43.72
N VAL A 113 35.96 -9.67 42.80
CA VAL A 113 35.70 -9.20 41.43
C VAL A 113 35.05 -10.30 40.60
N ARG A 114 35.38 -11.59 40.76
CA ARG A 114 34.66 -12.69 40.08
C ARG A 114 33.27 -12.96 40.64
N TRP A 115 33.04 -12.81 41.94
CA TRP A 115 31.71 -12.89 42.54
C TRP A 115 30.90 -11.62 42.30
N GLY A 116 31.56 -10.46 42.22
CA GLY A 116 30.96 -9.20 41.77
C GLY A 116 30.60 -9.23 40.29
N TYR A 117 31.48 -9.77 39.43
CA TYR A 117 31.20 -10.00 38.01
C TYR A 117 30.21 -11.13 37.82
N ALA A 118 30.22 -12.22 38.62
CA ALA A 118 29.25 -13.31 38.49
C ALA A 118 27.89 -12.94 39.08
N ALA A 119 27.81 -12.07 40.09
CA ALA A 119 26.56 -11.52 40.60
C ALA A 119 26.05 -10.39 39.68
N ALA A 120 26.93 -9.59 39.07
CA ALA A 120 26.57 -8.64 38.03
C ALA A 120 26.18 -9.36 36.72
N LEU A 121 26.87 -10.44 36.33
CA LEU A 121 26.51 -11.32 35.20
C LEU A 121 25.28 -12.17 35.52
N ALA A 122 25.03 -12.57 36.77
CA ALA A 122 23.77 -13.23 37.13
C ALA A 122 22.62 -12.23 37.35
N ALA A 123 22.89 -10.92 37.50
CA ALA A 123 21.91 -9.86 37.43
C ALA A 123 21.70 -9.35 35.98
N LEU A 124 22.71 -9.49 35.11
CA LEU A 124 22.65 -9.24 33.66
C LEU A 124 22.19 -10.48 32.86
N CYS A 125 22.21 -11.67 33.46
CA CYS A 125 21.77 -12.95 32.89
C CYS A 125 20.79 -13.70 33.80
N ALA A 126 20.26 -13.06 34.85
CA ALA A 126 18.89 -13.39 35.21
C ALA A 126 18.10 -13.11 33.94
N PRO A 127 17.30 -14.05 33.42
CA PRO A 127 16.29 -13.65 32.46
C PRO A 127 15.43 -12.66 33.24
N VAL A 128 15.70 -11.36 33.07
CA VAL A 128 14.63 -10.41 33.04
C VAL A 128 13.83 -10.91 31.85
N ALA A 129 12.90 -11.83 32.13
CA ALA A 129 11.75 -11.98 31.29
C ALA A 129 11.05 -10.63 31.40
N PHE A 130 11.56 -9.64 30.65
CA PHE A 130 10.68 -8.78 29.92
C PHE A 130 9.87 -9.77 29.07
N SER A 131 8.77 -10.25 29.64
CA SER A 131 7.58 -10.39 28.84
C SER A 131 7.26 -8.95 28.42
N ALA A 132 8.02 -8.41 27.46
CA ALA A 132 7.47 -7.38 26.61
C ALA A 132 6.20 -8.04 26.09
N ALA A 133 5.04 -7.48 26.45
CA ALA A 133 3.80 -7.91 25.83
C ALA A 133 4.07 -7.96 24.33
N LEU A 134 3.62 -9.02 23.65
CA LEU A 134 3.71 -9.06 22.19
C LEU A 134 3.20 -7.73 21.64
N PRO A 135 3.85 -7.19 20.58
CA PRO A 135 3.35 -5.98 19.95
C PRO A 135 1.86 -6.10 19.66
N GLU A 136 1.10 -5.03 19.84
CA GLU A 136 -0.35 -5.07 19.71
C GLU A 136 -0.75 -4.78 18.26
N GLY A 137 -1.57 -5.64 17.66
CA GLY A 137 -2.20 -5.37 16.37
C GLY A 137 -3.30 -4.32 16.52
N ARG A 138 -3.22 -3.26 15.74
CA ARG A 138 -4.10 -2.09 15.82
C ARG A 138 -4.61 -1.80 14.42
N ALA A 139 -5.70 -2.47 14.06
CA ALA A 139 -6.26 -2.41 12.72
C ALA A 139 -7.37 -1.36 12.60
N LEU A 140 -7.44 -0.68 11.46
CA LEU A 140 -8.54 0.20 11.08
C LEU A 140 -9.23 -0.32 9.82
N TYR A 141 -10.55 -0.52 9.87
CA TYR A 141 -11.33 -0.80 8.67
C TYR A 141 -11.53 0.47 7.85
N VAL A 142 -11.05 0.45 6.60
CA VAL A 142 -11.28 1.50 5.60
C VAL A 142 -12.28 0.96 4.59
N THR A 143 -13.53 1.41 4.69
CA THR A 143 -14.60 0.96 3.78
C THR A 143 -14.44 1.59 2.41
N ARG A 144 -14.92 0.91 1.36
CA ARG A 144 -14.83 1.33 -0.05
C ARG A 144 -15.34 2.75 -0.35
N TRP A 145 -16.20 3.27 0.52
CA TRP A 145 -16.78 4.62 0.39
C TRP A 145 -15.77 5.75 0.69
N TYR A 146 -14.63 5.41 1.27
CA TYR A 146 -13.52 6.28 1.66
C TYR A 146 -12.22 5.89 0.95
N MET A 147 -12.33 5.26 -0.22
CA MET A 147 -11.20 4.82 -1.05
C MET A 147 -11.41 5.15 -2.53
N LYS A 148 -12.21 6.20 -2.83
CA LYS A 148 -12.65 6.48 -4.20
C LYS A 148 -11.63 7.26 -5.02
N ASP A 149 -10.70 7.92 -4.33
CA ASP A 149 -9.68 8.80 -4.91
C ASP A 149 -8.45 8.85 -4.00
N ALA A 150 -7.32 9.33 -4.54
CA ALA A 150 -6.04 9.41 -3.85
C ALA A 150 -6.11 10.21 -2.54
N GLY A 151 -6.90 11.28 -2.50
CA GLY A 151 -7.05 12.12 -1.30
C GLY A 151 -7.75 11.38 -0.16
N GLN A 152 -8.76 10.57 -0.45
CA GLN A 152 -9.43 9.74 0.57
C GLN A 152 -8.53 8.63 1.10
N VAL A 153 -7.76 7.98 0.23
CA VAL A 153 -6.79 6.95 0.64
C VAL A 153 -5.71 7.58 1.52
N ALA A 154 -5.10 8.68 1.06
CA ALA A 154 -4.10 9.42 1.83
C ALA A 154 -4.63 9.87 3.20
N GLY A 155 -5.86 10.40 3.25
CA GLY A 155 -6.48 10.81 4.52
C GLY A 155 -6.73 9.64 5.49
N ALA A 156 -7.10 8.47 4.98
CA ALA A 156 -7.29 7.28 5.81
C ALA A 156 -5.95 6.73 6.35
N VAL A 157 -4.90 6.72 5.53
CA VAL A 157 -3.54 6.32 5.91
C VAL A 157 -2.97 7.28 6.95
N ALA A 158 -3.03 8.59 6.69
CA ALA A 158 -2.56 9.61 7.62
C ALA A 158 -3.28 9.52 8.97
N TYR A 159 -4.61 9.37 8.96
CA TYR A 159 -5.37 9.16 10.20
C TYR A 159 -4.89 7.91 10.96
N ALA A 160 -4.64 6.80 10.27
CA ALA A 160 -4.16 5.58 10.92
C ALA A 160 -2.78 5.80 11.55
N ALA A 161 -1.84 6.39 10.81
CA ALA A 161 -0.48 6.67 11.28
C ALA A 161 -0.47 7.65 12.47
N ASP A 162 -1.18 8.77 12.37
CA ASP A 162 -1.24 9.82 13.40
C ASP A 162 -1.84 9.33 14.72
N HIS A 163 -2.74 8.35 14.66
CA HIS A 163 -3.46 7.82 15.82
C HIS A 163 -2.95 6.44 16.29
N GLY A 164 -1.77 6.04 15.82
CA GLY A 164 -1.03 4.89 16.33
C GLY A 164 -1.59 3.52 15.95
N PHE A 165 -2.38 3.45 14.87
CA PHE A 165 -2.70 2.20 14.19
C PHE A 165 -1.46 1.66 13.47
N ASN A 166 -1.42 0.36 13.23
CA ASN A 166 -0.32 -0.30 12.50
C ASN A 166 -0.81 -1.27 11.42
N MET A 167 -2.12 -1.37 11.20
CA MET A 167 -2.72 -2.20 10.17
C MET A 167 -3.95 -1.50 9.55
N LEU A 168 -4.17 -1.70 8.26
CA LEU A 168 -5.34 -1.23 7.52
C LEU A 168 -6.07 -2.41 6.88
N PHE A 169 -7.39 -2.49 7.10
CA PHE A 169 -8.28 -3.41 6.39
C PHE A 169 -9.04 -2.64 5.31
N CYS A 170 -8.48 -2.61 4.11
CA CYS A 170 -8.93 -1.78 2.99
C CYS A 170 -9.94 -2.51 2.11
N GLN A 171 -11.21 -2.08 2.11
CA GLN A 171 -12.27 -2.79 1.40
C GLN A 171 -12.19 -2.56 -0.11
N VAL A 172 -11.57 -3.50 -0.82
CA VAL A 172 -11.29 -3.41 -2.26
C VAL A 172 -12.28 -4.19 -3.13
N LEU A 173 -13.06 -5.10 -2.52
CA LEU A 173 -14.10 -5.87 -3.20
C LEU A 173 -15.34 -5.97 -2.30
N GLY A 174 -16.24 -4.98 -2.32
CA GLY A 174 -17.42 -4.99 -1.44
C GLY A 174 -18.71 -5.47 -2.11
N ASP A 175 -18.81 -5.40 -3.43
CA ASP A 175 -20.03 -5.71 -4.19
C ASP A 175 -19.72 -6.50 -5.45
N ALA A 176 -18.74 -7.42 -5.35
CA ALA A 176 -18.15 -8.16 -6.47
C ALA A 176 -17.51 -7.29 -7.57
N ARG A 177 -17.32 -5.99 -7.32
CA ARG A 177 -16.58 -5.07 -8.20
C ARG A 177 -15.28 -4.63 -7.56
N ALA A 178 -14.21 -4.58 -8.34
CA ALA A 178 -12.88 -4.24 -7.88
C ALA A 178 -12.68 -2.72 -7.80
N LEU A 179 -12.08 -2.22 -6.72
CA LEU A 179 -11.58 -0.84 -6.61
C LEU A 179 -10.14 -0.69 -7.14
N TYR A 180 -9.63 -1.75 -7.77
CA TYR A 180 -8.27 -1.90 -8.30
C TYR A 180 -8.33 -2.45 -9.73
N ASP A 181 -7.19 -2.54 -10.41
CA ASP A 181 -7.11 -3.15 -11.73
C ASP A 181 -7.27 -4.68 -11.67
N SER A 182 -8.45 -5.15 -12.07
CA SER A 182 -8.78 -6.58 -12.10
C SER A 182 -9.02 -7.07 -13.52
N THR A 183 -8.48 -8.24 -13.81
CA THR A 183 -8.76 -9.07 -14.98
C THR A 183 -9.82 -10.14 -14.70
N VAL A 184 -10.12 -10.39 -13.42
CA VAL A 184 -11.05 -11.44 -12.97
C VAL A 184 -12.48 -10.91 -12.80
N THR A 185 -12.65 -9.67 -12.35
CA THR A 185 -13.98 -9.06 -12.16
C THR A 185 -14.06 -7.64 -12.71
N VAL A 186 -15.29 -7.11 -12.80
CA VAL A 186 -15.53 -5.77 -13.31
C VAL A 186 -15.06 -4.69 -12.34
N ARG A 187 -14.55 -3.60 -12.91
CA ARG A 187 -14.15 -2.41 -12.16
C ARG A 187 -15.36 -1.71 -11.53
N SER A 188 -15.19 -1.22 -10.32
CA SER A 188 -16.21 -0.48 -9.58
C SER A 188 -16.38 0.93 -10.15
N PRO A 189 -17.62 1.41 -10.36
CA PRO A 189 -17.86 2.80 -10.77
C PRO A 189 -17.58 3.82 -9.66
N LEU A 190 -17.15 3.36 -8.47
CA LEU A 190 -16.77 4.24 -7.37
C LEU A 190 -15.40 4.91 -7.56
N VAL A 191 -14.54 4.35 -8.40
CA VAL A 191 -13.19 4.86 -8.68
C VAL A 191 -13.10 5.33 -10.14
N ALA A 192 -12.21 6.30 -10.40
CA ALA A 192 -11.93 6.76 -11.77
C ALA A 192 -11.26 5.64 -12.59
N PRO A 193 -11.42 5.60 -13.93
CA PRO A 193 -10.87 4.53 -14.77
C PRO A 193 -9.35 4.32 -14.66
N ASP A 194 -8.60 5.35 -14.32
CA ASP A 194 -7.15 5.41 -14.18
C ASP A 194 -6.66 5.35 -12.73
N PHE A 195 -7.57 5.26 -11.75
CA PHE A 195 -7.22 5.18 -10.34
C PHE A 195 -7.29 3.74 -9.82
N ASP A 196 -6.22 3.28 -9.16
CA ASP A 196 -6.14 2.00 -8.47
C ASP A 196 -6.03 2.25 -6.95
N ALA A 197 -7.13 2.03 -6.23
CA ALA A 197 -7.20 2.34 -4.81
C ALA A 197 -6.37 1.38 -3.94
N LEU A 198 -6.16 0.14 -4.39
CA LEU A 198 -5.37 -0.83 -3.63
C LEU A 198 -3.88 -0.49 -3.74
N ARG A 199 -3.41 -0.18 -4.96
CA ARG A 199 -2.02 0.25 -5.20
C ARG A 199 -1.67 1.48 -4.36
N GLU A 200 -2.55 2.47 -4.36
CA GLU A 200 -2.38 3.69 -3.59
C GLU A 200 -2.34 3.41 -2.07
N ALA A 201 -3.22 2.53 -1.59
CA ALA A 201 -3.29 2.20 -0.16
C ALA A 201 -2.05 1.43 0.31
N VAL A 202 -1.56 0.48 -0.49
CA VAL A 202 -0.32 -0.27 -0.22
C VAL A 202 0.87 0.67 -0.18
N ALA A 203 1.08 1.46 -1.24
CA ALA A 203 2.23 2.36 -1.34
C ALA A 203 2.31 3.33 -0.14
N ARG A 204 1.22 4.05 0.14
CA ARG A 204 1.18 5.01 1.26
C ARG A 204 1.20 4.34 2.63
N GLY A 205 0.48 3.22 2.77
CA GLY A 205 0.44 2.49 4.04
C GLY A 205 1.84 2.03 4.44
N HIS A 206 2.60 1.49 3.49
CA HIS A 206 3.98 1.03 3.71
C HIS A 206 4.96 2.18 3.96
N GLU A 207 4.80 3.34 3.30
CA GLU A 207 5.58 4.55 3.60
C GLU A 207 5.45 4.97 5.08
N GLU A 208 4.27 4.79 5.67
CA GLU A 208 3.99 5.05 7.08
C GLU A 208 4.23 3.84 8.01
N GLY A 209 4.73 2.73 7.48
CA GLY A 209 5.01 1.50 8.23
C GLY A 209 3.77 0.73 8.71
N LEU A 210 2.63 0.90 8.04
CA LEU A 210 1.38 0.17 8.29
C LEU A 210 1.31 -1.11 7.46
N GLU A 211 0.85 -2.22 8.03
CA GLU A 211 0.42 -3.36 7.20
C GLU A 211 -0.88 -3.02 6.46
N VAL A 212 -1.01 -3.45 5.20
CA VAL A 212 -2.20 -3.24 4.36
C VAL A 212 -2.79 -4.59 3.97
N HIS A 213 -4.01 -4.84 4.42
CA HIS A 213 -4.75 -6.07 4.14
C HIS A 213 -5.91 -5.77 3.18
N ALA A 214 -5.97 -6.51 2.07
CA ALA A 214 -7.06 -6.40 1.12
C ALA A 214 -8.34 -7.03 1.70
N TYR A 215 -9.31 -6.19 2.06
CA TYR A 215 -10.59 -6.62 2.56
C TYR A 215 -11.58 -6.89 1.40
N ILE A 216 -12.01 -8.15 1.30
CA ILE A 216 -12.99 -8.64 0.32
C ILE A 216 -14.26 -9.20 0.99
N ASN A 217 -15.40 -8.93 0.36
CA ASN A 217 -16.66 -9.64 0.64
C ASN A 217 -16.67 -10.96 -0.13
N THR A 218 -17.08 -12.04 0.53
CA THR A 218 -16.99 -13.40 -0.03
C THR A 218 -18.35 -14.00 -0.37
N VAL A 219 -19.04 -14.67 0.56
CA VAL A 219 -20.28 -15.43 0.25
C VAL A 219 -21.45 -14.51 -0.05
N ASN A 220 -21.61 -13.42 0.70
CA ASN A 220 -22.64 -12.41 0.43
C ASN A 220 -22.00 -11.27 -0.37
N VAL A 221 -22.31 -11.22 -1.67
CA VAL A 221 -21.59 -10.41 -2.66
C VAL A 221 -22.32 -9.14 -3.08
N TRP A 222 -23.62 -9.00 -2.78
CA TRP A 222 -24.40 -7.85 -3.27
C TRP A 222 -25.52 -7.47 -2.30
N SER A 223 -25.87 -6.18 -2.30
CA SER A 223 -27.04 -5.64 -1.63
C SER A 223 -28.03 -5.11 -2.66
N GLY A 224 -29.27 -5.59 -2.63
CA GLY A 224 -30.30 -5.15 -3.56
C GLY A 224 -30.71 -3.69 -3.41
N SER A 225 -30.26 -3.02 -2.34
CA SER A 225 -30.31 -1.56 -2.21
C SER A 225 -29.56 -0.82 -3.32
N LEU A 226 -28.62 -1.49 -4.00
CA LEU A 226 -27.86 -0.93 -5.14
C LEU A 226 -28.61 -1.07 -6.48
N GLY A 227 -29.76 -1.75 -6.49
CA GLY A 227 -30.43 -2.16 -7.73
C GLY A 227 -29.71 -3.34 -8.40
N TYR A 228 -30.10 -3.66 -9.63
CA TYR A 228 -29.45 -4.73 -10.41
C TYR A 228 -28.19 -4.17 -11.08
N PRO A 229 -27.05 -4.88 -11.07
CA PRO A 229 -25.83 -4.40 -11.72
C PRO A 229 -26.03 -4.32 -13.25
N PRO A 230 -25.65 -3.22 -13.91
CA PRO A 230 -25.81 -3.07 -15.36
C PRO A 230 -24.78 -3.85 -16.18
N GLU A 231 -23.64 -4.24 -15.61
CA GLU A 231 -22.50 -4.82 -16.32
C GLU A 231 -22.75 -6.31 -16.64
N PRO A 232 -22.79 -6.74 -17.92
CA PRO A 232 -23.05 -8.14 -18.28
C PRO A 232 -22.07 -9.14 -17.65
N GLU A 233 -20.83 -8.72 -17.44
CA GLU A 233 -19.73 -9.51 -16.88
C GLU A 233 -19.78 -9.62 -15.35
N HIS A 234 -20.60 -8.80 -14.69
CA HIS A 234 -20.78 -8.90 -13.24
C HIS A 234 -21.32 -10.29 -12.87
N ILE A 235 -20.83 -10.88 -11.78
CA ILE A 235 -21.13 -12.28 -11.42
C ILE A 235 -22.65 -12.60 -11.31
N ILE A 236 -23.47 -11.61 -10.91
CA ILE A 236 -24.94 -11.72 -10.87
C ILE A 236 -25.54 -11.96 -12.27
N ASN A 237 -24.95 -11.36 -13.29
CA ASN A 237 -25.42 -11.40 -14.67
C ASN A 237 -24.79 -12.56 -15.45
N ALA A 238 -23.48 -12.74 -15.28
CA ALA A 238 -22.72 -13.78 -15.96
C ALA A 238 -22.99 -15.18 -15.41
N HIS A 239 -23.20 -15.29 -14.09
CA HIS A 239 -23.31 -16.57 -13.38
C HIS A 239 -24.47 -16.65 -12.38
N PRO A 240 -25.73 -16.40 -12.81
CA PRO A 240 -26.89 -16.52 -11.93
C PRO A 240 -27.12 -17.96 -11.42
N GLU A 241 -26.59 -18.97 -12.12
CA GLU A 241 -26.68 -20.38 -11.76
C GLU A 241 -25.84 -20.77 -10.54
N TRP A 242 -24.86 -19.96 -10.14
CA TRP A 242 -24.05 -20.21 -8.94
C TRP A 242 -24.70 -19.68 -7.65
N SER A 243 -25.79 -18.93 -7.77
CA SER A 243 -26.49 -18.30 -6.66
C SER A 243 -26.96 -19.30 -5.60
N ALA A 244 -26.92 -18.89 -4.34
CA ALA A 244 -27.61 -19.60 -3.29
C ALA A 244 -29.13 -19.54 -3.48
N GLU A 245 -29.82 -20.57 -3.00
CA GLU A 245 -31.27 -20.65 -3.00
C GLU A 245 -31.75 -20.75 -1.55
N ASN A 246 -32.85 -20.11 -1.18
CA ASN A 246 -33.42 -20.29 0.15
C ASN A 246 -34.27 -21.57 0.24
N ALA A 247 -34.67 -21.96 1.44
CA ALA A 247 -35.50 -23.15 1.68
C ALA A 247 -36.87 -23.17 0.98
N ASP A 248 -37.33 -22.01 0.47
CA ASP A 248 -38.61 -21.87 -0.22
C ASP A 248 -38.45 -21.96 -1.76
N GLY A 249 -37.23 -22.22 -2.24
CA GLY A 249 -36.91 -22.42 -3.65
C GLY A 249 -36.60 -21.13 -4.42
N VAL A 250 -36.37 -20.03 -3.73
CA VAL A 250 -36.08 -18.72 -4.35
C VAL A 250 -34.57 -18.50 -4.38
N ARG A 251 -34.02 -18.24 -5.58
CA ARG A 251 -32.61 -17.91 -5.73
C ARG A 251 -32.36 -16.47 -5.27
N ASP A 252 -31.26 -16.26 -4.59
CA ASP A 252 -30.89 -14.94 -4.09
C ASP A 252 -30.72 -13.92 -5.22
N VAL A 253 -30.19 -14.32 -6.38
CA VAL A 253 -30.06 -13.46 -7.57
C VAL A 253 -31.41 -12.97 -8.11
N ASP A 254 -32.49 -13.74 -7.93
CA ASP A 254 -33.83 -13.32 -8.35
C ASP A 254 -34.37 -12.18 -7.45
N LEU A 255 -33.74 -11.96 -6.28
CA LEU A 255 -34.03 -10.89 -5.35
C LEU A 255 -33.06 -9.71 -5.44
N ALA A 256 -32.10 -9.72 -6.39
CA ALA A 256 -31.02 -8.74 -6.46
C ALA A 256 -31.46 -7.28 -6.67
N ALA A 257 -32.72 -7.04 -7.09
CA ALA A 257 -33.30 -5.69 -7.18
C ALA A 257 -34.22 -5.32 -5.99
N THR A 258 -34.34 -6.20 -4.99
CA THR A 258 -35.15 -5.95 -3.79
C THR A 258 -34.32 -5.22 -2.76
N ALA A 259 -34.75 -4.02 -2.35
CA ALA A 259 -33.94 -3.12 -1.52
C ALA A 259 -33.39 -3.73 -0.22
N ASP A 260 -34.14 -4.64 0.40
CA ASP A 260 -33.76 -5.31 1.66
C ASP A 260 -33.09 -6.68 1.46
N ALA A 261 -32.83 -7.10 0.22
CA ALA A 261 -32.24 -8.40 -0.09
C ALA A 261 -30.71 -8.34 -0.18
N PHE A 262 -30.08 -9.47 0.17
CA PHE A 262 -28.68 -9.72 -0.11
C PHE A 262 -28.56 -10.85 -1.12
N VAL A 263 -27.58 -10.77 -2.01
CA VAL A 263 -27.25 -11.87 -2.93
C VAL A 263 -26.09 -12.66 -2.38
N SER A 264 -26.32 -13.95 -2.18
CA SER A 264 -25.28 -14.90 -1.76
C SER A 264 -25.05 -15.97 -2.82
N TYR A 265 -23.85 -16.52 -2.81
CA TYR A 265 -23.44 -17.61 -3.70
C TYR A 265 -23.21 -18.90 -2.93
N CYS A 266 -23.36 -20.04 -3.59
CA CYS A 266 -23.16 -21.34 -2.97
C CYS A 266 -21.65 -21.60 -2.75
N PRO A 267 -21.17 -21.76 -1.50
CA PRO A 267 -19.75 -22.04 -1.22
C PRO A 267 -19.23 -23.37 -1.78
N ARG A 268 -20.13 -24.24 -2.27
CA ARG A 268 -19.81 -25.54 -2.90
C ARG A 268 -19.86 -25.48 -4.44
N GLU A 269 -20.24 -24.36 -5.04
CA GLU A 269 -20.22 -24.20 -6.49
C GLU A 269 -18.78 -24.02 -6.98
N PRO A 270 -18.19 -24.98 -7.73
CA PRO A 270 -16.77 -24.92 -8.09
C PRO A 270 -16.40 -23.67 -8.89
N GLY A 271 -17.29 -23.19 -9.76
CA GLY A 271 -17.07 -21.95 -10.50
C GLY A 271 -16.93 -20.73 -9.59
N PHE A 272 -17.78 -20.64 -8.56
CA PHE A 272 -17.72 -19.56 -7.58
C PHE A 272 -16.48 -19.66 -6.67
N VAL A 273 -16.12 -20.87 -6.23
CA VAL A 273 -14.89 -21.08 -5.44
C VAL A 273 -13.66 -20.68 -6.26
N ALA A 274 -13.60 -21.09 -7.53
CA ALA A 274 -12.51 -20.72 -8.42
C ALA A 274 -12.46 -19.20 -8.69
N PHE A 275 -13.61 -18.55 -8.85
CA PHE A 275 -13.70 -17.10 -9.00
C PHE A 275 -13.09 -16.35 -7.79
N LEU A 276 -13.48 -16.71 -6.56
CA LEU A 276 -12.91 -16.07 -5.37
C LEU A 276 -11.43 -16.40 -5.17
N ALA A 277 -11.00 -17.63 -5.48
CA ALA A 277 -9.59 -18.00 -5.43
C ALA A 277 -8.76 -17.18 -6.42
N ALA A 278 -9.24 -17.00 -7.66
CA ALA A 278 -8.58 -16.18 -8.67
C ALA A 278 -8.49 -14.70 -8.26
N ILE A 279 -9.50 -14.14 -7.58
CA ILE A 279 -9.42 -12.80 -7.00
C ILE A 279 -8.32 -12.70 -5.94
N VAL A 280 -8.24 -13.70 -5.04
CA VAL A 280 -7.19 -13.73 -4.00
C VAL A 280 -5.80 -13.87 -4.63
N GLU A 281 -5.63 -14.77 -5.61
CA GLU A 281 -4.37 -14.93 -6.35
C GLU A 281 -3.97 -13.64 -7.06
N GLU A 282 -4.91 -12.98 -7.76
CA GLU A 282 -4.67 -11.71 -8.46
C GLU A 282 -4.23 -10.60 -7.50
N ILE A 283 -4.90 -10.48 -6.35
CA ILE A 283 -4.54 -9.48 -5.33
C ILE A 283 -3.14 -9.74 -4.78
N VAL A 284 -2.85 -10.98 -4.39
CA VAL A 284 -1.55 -11.30 -3.76
C VAL A 284 -0.40 -11.26 -4.76
N ALA A 285 -0.66 -11.59 -6.03
CA ALA A 285 0.37 -11.57 -7.08
C ALA A 285 0.72 -10.16 -7.56
N ASN A 286 -0.27 -9.25 -7.62
CA ASN A 286 -0.07 -7.94 -8.24
C ASN A 286 0.15 -6.81 -7.23
N TYR A 287 -0.04 -7.06 -5.93
CA TYR A 287 0.03 -6.04 -4.87
C TYR A 287 0.82 -6.53 -3.66
N ASP A 288 1.58 -5.63 -3.04
CA ASP A 288 2.33 -5.91 -1.79
C ASP A 288 1.42 -5.89 -0.56
N VAL A 289 0.34 -6.68 -0.58
CA VAL A 289 -0.52 -6.81 0.58
C VAL A 289 0.13 -7.70 1.64
N ASP A 290 0.07 -7.27 2.89
CA ASP A 290 0.51 -8.06 4.05
C ASP A 290 -0.51 -9.16 4.40
N GLY A 291 -1.75 -8.99 3.94
CA GLY A 291 -2.80 -9.97 4.11
C GLY A 291 -4.04 -9.78 3.25
N VAL A 292 -4.91 -10.79 3.29
CA VAL A 292 -6.26 -10.74 2.75
C VAL A 292 -7.25 -10.90 3.89
N HIS A 293 -8.22 -10.00 3.98
CA HIS A 293 -9.24 -9.99 5.02
C HIS A 293 -10.62 -10.39 4.46
N LEU A 294 -11.16 -11.49 4.96
CA LEU A 294 -12.44 -12.05 4.51
C LEU A 294 -13.61 -11.56 5.37
N ASP A 295 -14.55 -10.83 4.78
CA ASP A 295 -15.87 -10.60 5.37
C ASP A 295 -16.95 -11.32 4.57
N TYR A 296 -18.14 -11.38 5.16
CA TYR A 296 -19.30 -12.05 4.63
C TYR A 296 -19.03 -13.51 4.25
N ILE A 297 -18.05 -14.15 4.89
CA ILE A 297 -17.69 -15.57 4.73
C ILE A 297 -18.64 -16.44 5.54
N ARG A 298 -19.94 -16.34 5.23
CA ARG A 298 -21.06 -16.91 5.98
C ARG A 298 -22.35 -16.91 5.17
N TYR A 299 -23.25 -17.84 5.46
CA TYR A 299 -24.62 -17.80 4.94
C TYR A 299 -25.47 -16.69 5.59
N LEU A 300 -26.54 -16.28 4.91
CA LEU A 300 -27.50 -15.31 5.47
C LEU A 300 -28.36 -15.88 6.60
N SER A 301 -28.63 -17.19 6.62
CA SER A 301 -29.47 -17.83 7.65
C SER A 301 -29.28 -19.36 7.68
N ASP A 302 -29.93 -20.03 8.63
CA ASP A 302 -30.06 -21.50 8.67
C ASP A 302 -31.10 -22.05 7.67
N ARG A 303 -31.70 -21.16 6.89
CA ARG A 303 -32.60 -21.47 5.76
C ARG A 303 -31.96 -21.15 4.42
N HIS A 304 -30.65 -20.91 4.39
CA HIS A 304 -29.92 -20.49 3.19
C HIS A 304 -29.11 -21.61 2.55
N CYS A 305 -29.05 -21.55 1.22
CA CYS A 305 -28.38 -22.48 0.31
C CYS A 305 -29.03 -23.87 0.18
N PHE A 306 -30.28 -23.93 -0.24
CA PHE A 306 -31.02 -25.12 -0.65
C PHE A 306 -30.95 -25.34 -2.17
N CYS A 307 -29.88 -24.87 -2.83
CA CYS A 307 -29.77 -24.98 -4.28
C CYS A 307 -29.61 -26.47 -4.71
N PRO A 308 -29.96 -26.83 -5.96
CA PRO A 308 -29.94 -28.21 -6.42
C PRO A 308 -28.62 -28.94 -6.19
N ARG A 309 -27.49 -28.24 -6.36
CA ARG A 309 -26.14 -28.80 -6.11
C ARG A 309 -25.96 -29.18 -4.65
N HIS A 310 -26.32 -28.29 -3.73
CA HIS A 310 -26.12 -28.49 -2.30
C HIS A 310 -27.04 -29.60 -1.78
N LEU A 311 -28.31 -29.63 -2.24
CA LEU A 311 -29.25 -30.72 -1.96
C LEU A 311 -28.76 -32.07 -2.49
N ALA A 312 -28.23 -32.11 -3.72
CA ALA A 312 -27.67 -33.34 -4.29
C ALA A 312 -26.47 -33.85 -3.48
N ALA A 313 -25.58 -32.96 -3.05
CA ALA A 313 -24.44 -33.31 -2.21
C ALA A 313 -24.89 -33.83 -0.84
N PHE A 314 -25.87 -33.19 -0.21
CA PHE A 314 -26.42 -33.65 1.06
C PHE A 314 -27.09 -35.02 0.94
N ARG A 315 -27.92 -35.23 -0.10
CA ARG A 315 -28.56 -36.53 -0.40
C ARG A 315 -27.53 -37.64 -0.61
N ALA A 316 -26.41 -37.34 -1.25
CA ALA A 316 -25.34 -38.33 -1.47
C ALA A 316 -24.73 -38.85 -0.16
N VAL A 317 -24.67 -38.01 0.88
CA VAL A 317 -24.13 -38.36 2.19
C VAL A 317 -25.20 -38.98 3.11
N TYR A 318 -26.39 -38.39 3.14
CA TYR A 318 -27.42 -38.71 4.15
C TYR A 318 -28.63 -39.48 3.62
N GLY A 319 -28.73 -39.70 2.29
CA GLY A 319 -29.82 -40.47 1.66
C GLY A 319 -31.19 -39.79 1.70
N ARG A 320 -31.27 -38.51 2.06
CA ARG A 320 -32.51 -37.73 2.18
C ARG A 320 -32.26 -36.24 1.92
N ASP A 321 -33.33 -35.47 1.78
CA ASP A 321 -33.25 -34.01 1.81
C ASP A 321 -33.03 -33.47 3.23
N PRO A 322 -32.36 -32.30 3.34
CA PRO A 322 -32.22 -31.61 4.60
C PRO A 322 -33.54 -30.96 5.03
N VAL A 323 -33.74 -30.86 6.34
CA VAL A 323 -34.83 -30.08 6.94
C VAL A 323 -34.28 -28.69 7.31
N PRO A 324 -34.93 -27.58 6.92
CA PRO A 324 -34.46 -26.25 7.28
C PRO A 324 -34.26 -26.06 8.78
N GLY A 325 -33.09 -25.55 9.17
CA GLY A 325 -32.71 -25.35 10.57
C GLY A 325 -32.22 -26.60 11.30
N GLU A 326 -32.12 -27.78 10.66
CA GLU A 326 -31.59 -28.96 11.32
C GLU A 326 -30.07 -28.90 11.53
N GLU A 327 -29.60 -29.46 12.64
CA GLU A 327 -28.18 -29.40 13.04
C GLU A 327 -27.25 -30.12 12.06
N VAL A 328 -27.71 -31.24 11.48
CA VAL A 328 -26.92 -32.02 10.51
C VAL A 328 -26.67 -31.21 9.23
N PHE A 329 -27.65 -30.46 8.76
CA PHE A 329 -27.48 -29.58 7.61
C PHE A 329 -26.61 -28.38 7.95
N ALA A 330 -26.76 -27.79 9.14
CA ALA A 330 -25.88 -26.71 9.59
C ALA A 330 -24.41 -27.15 9.67
N ARG A 331 -24.12 -28.38 10.12
CA ARG A 331 -22.76 -28.95 10.11
C ARG A 331 -22.23 -29.16 8.70
N PHE A 332 -23.09 -29.59 7.78
CA PHE A 332 -22.72 -29.73 6.36
C PHE A 332 -22.39 -28.37 5.73
N CYS A 333 -23.16 -27.32 6.04
CA CYS A 333 -22.86 -25.94 5.66
C CYS A 333 -21.54 -25.43 6.25
N GLU A 334 -21.20 -25.79 7.50
CA GLU A 334 -19.91 -25.45 8.10
C GLU A 334 -18.74 -26.07 7.34
N ASP A 335 -18.86 -27.33 6.92
CA ASP A 335 -17.83 -28.00 6.11
C ASP A 335 -17.61 -27.29 4.77
N ASP A 336 -18.70 -26.79 4.14
CA ASP A 336 -18.63 -26.08 2.86
C ASP A 336 -17.92 -24.73 2.96
N VAL A 337 -18.26 -23.92 3.97
CA VAL A 337 -17.58 -22.63 4.19
C VAL A 337 -16.13 -22.87 4.63
N SER A 338 -15.86 -23.89 5.46
CA SER A 338 -14.49 -24.23 5.87
C SER A 338 -13.63 -24.66 4.68
N ALA A 339 -14.20 -25.43 3.75
CA ALA A 339 -13.53 -25.81 2.51
C ALA A 339 -13.24 -24.58 1.62
N LEU A 340 -14.17 -23.63 1.54
CA LEU A 340 -13.92 -22.35 0.85
C LEU A 340 -12.78 -21.56 1.49
N VAL A 341 -12.79 -21.38 2.83
CA VAL A 341 -11.70 -20.68 3.54
C VAL A 341 -10.35 -21.36 3.29
N GLY A 342 -10.30 -22.70 3.34
CA GLY A 342 -9.09 -23.46 3.02
C GLY A 342 -8.60 -23.24 1.58
N SER A 343 -9.51 -23.18 0.60
CA SER A 343 -9.16 -22.87 -0.80
C SER A 343 -8.60 -21.45 -0.95
N LEU A 344 -9.19 -20.45 -0.27
CA LEU A 344 -8.68 -19.06 -0.31
C LEU A 344 -7.33 -18.92 0.40
N ASN A 345 -7.12 -19.66 1.48
CA ASN A 345 -5.83 -19.71 2.16
C ASN A 345 -4.75 -20.32 1.27
N ALA A 346 -5.06 -21.45 0.61
CA ALA A 346 -4.16 -22.09 -0.32
C ALA A 346 -3.83 -21.19 -1.53
N ALA A 347 -4.82 -20.48 -2.06
CA ALA A 347 -4.67 -19.50 -3.14
C ALA A 347 -3.68 -18.38 -2.76
N ALA A 348 -3.88 -17.73 -1.60
CA ALA A 348 -2.98 -16.68 -1.12
C ALA A 348 -1.55 -17.21 -0.89
N LYS A 349 -1.42 -18.33 -0.19
CA LYS A 349 -0.11 -18.89 0.22
C LYS A 349 0.66 -19.57 -0.92
N ALA A 350 -0.03 -19.97 -1.99
CA ALA A 350 0.62 -20.46 -3.20
C ALA A 350 1.39 -19.34 -3.93
N VAL A 351 0.93 -18.09 -3.80
CA VAL A 351 1.60 -16.92 -4.35
C VAL A 351 2.63 -16.38 -3.36
N ARG A 352 2.20 -16.02 -2.14
CA ARG A 352 3.08 -15.47 -1.09
C ARG A 352 2.87 -16.23 0.22
N PRO A 353 3.74 -17.18 0.60
CA PRO A 353 3.54 -18.05 1.77
C PRO A 353 3.36 -17.31 3.12
N ARG A 354 3.91 -16.10 3.21
CA ARG A 354 3.82 -15.21 4.38
C ARG A 354 2.60 -14.27 4.36
N CYS A 355 1.85 -14.18 3.27
CA CYS A 355 0.62 -13.38 3.22
C CYS A 355 -0.41 -13.96 4.20
N THR A 356 -0.87 -13.12 5.12
CA THR A 356 -1.80 -13.55 6.16
C THR A 356 -3.23 -13.65 5.62
N LEU A 357 -3.99 -14.65 6.07
CA LEU A 357 -5.43 -14.68 5.85
C LEU A 357 -6.16 -14.36 7.15
N SER A 358 -6.94 -13.29 7.15
CA SER A 358 -7.77 -12.91 8.29
C SER A 358 -9.25 -13.04 7.94
N ALA A 359 -10.12 -13.25 8.94
CA ALA A 359 -11.55 -13.35 8.70
C ALA A 359 -12.37 -12.67 9.78
N THR A 360 -13.42 -11.97 9.32
CA THR A 360 -14.47 -11.45 10.17
C THR A 360 -15.37 -12.59 10.65
N LEU A 361 -15.39 -12.79 11.97
CA LEU A 361 -16.11 -13.89 12.61
C LEU A 361 -17.35 -13.37 13.36
N ILE A 362 -18.42 -14.15 13.36
CA ILE A 362 -19.53 -13.93 14.29
C ILE A 362 -19.38 -14.83 15.51
N TYR A 363 -20.01 -14.45 16.62
CA TYR A 363 -20.09 -15.35 17.77
C TYR A 363 -20.68 -16.72 17.34
N PRO A 364 -20.09 -17.84 17.78
CA PRO A 364 -20.36 -19.17 17.23
C PRO A 364 -21.83 -19.46 17.05
N SER A 365 -22.20 -19.66 15.79
CA SER A 365 -23.56 -19.97 15.39
C SER A 365 -23.50 -20.85 14.15
N ARG A 366 -23.77 -22.16 14.33
CA ARG A 366 -23.82 -23.13 13.24
C ARG A 366 -24.72 -22.68 12.08
N ARG A 367 -25.74 -21.88 12.39
CA ARG A 367 -26.71 -21.30 11.44
C ARG A 367 -26.12 -20.44 10.32
N LYS A 368 -24.85 -20.08 10.41
CA LYS A 368 -24.18 -19.18 9.47
C LYS A 368 -23.02 -19.86 8.74
N GLY A 369 -22.74 -21.13 9.05
CA GLY A 369 -21.68 -21.93 8.43
C GLY A 369 -20.26 -21.55 8.87
N GLN A 370 -20.06 -20.66 9.84
CA GLN A 370 -18.71 -20.36 10.34
C GLN A 370 -18.33 -21.34 11.46
N ASP A 371 -17.45 -22.29 11.18
CA ASP A 371 -16.78 -23.10 12.20
C ASP A 371 -15.47 -22.44 12.63
N ALA A 372 -15.60 -21.28 13.28
CA ALA A 372 -14.47 -20.45 13.69
C ALA A 372 -13.44 -21.19 14.54
N GLN A 373 -13.89 -22.11 15.41
CA GLN A 373 -13.00 -22.92 16.23
C GLN A 373 -12.13 -23.82 15.35
N ARG A 374 -12.75 -24.54 14.40
CA ARG A 374 -12.01 -25.38 13.45
C ARG A 374 -11.02 -24.57 12.64
N TRP A 375 -11.39 -23.39 12.15
CA TRP A 375 -10.50 -22.55 11.32
C TRP A 375 -9.23 -22.14 12.08
N LEU A 376 -9.37 -21.86 13.37
CA LEU A 376 -8.27 -21.49 14.25
C LEU A 376 -7.39 -22.70 14.62
N GLU A 377 -8.01 -23.82 14.98
CA GLU A 377 -7.31 -25.07 15.34
C GLU A 377 -6.56 -25.69 14.16
N GLU A 378 -7.16 -25.67 12.96
CA GLU A 378 -6.55 -26.19 11.72
C GLU A 378 -5.65 -25.18 11.02
N GLY A 379 -5.63 -23.92 11.47
CA GLY A 379 -4.82 -22.86 10.87
C GLY A 379 -5.28 -22.42 9.49
N LEU A 380 -6.58 -22.50 9.21
CA LEU A 380 -7.17 -22.02 7.95
C LEU A 380 -7.18 -20.48 7.87
N ILE A 381 -7.07 -19.81 9.00
CA ILE A 381 -6.85 -18.35 9.11
C ILE A 381 -5.70 -18.07 10.07
N ASP A 382 -4.98 -16.99 9.80
CA ASP A 382 -3.87 -16.48 10.59
C ASP A 382 -4.36 -15.50 11.68
N ILE A 383 -5.43 -14.74 11.41
CA ILE A 383 -6.01 -13.77 12.34
C ILE A 383 -7.54 -13.93 12.42
N ALA A 384 -8.05 -14.21 13.62
CA ALA A 384 -9.47 -14.16 13.94
C ALA A 384 -9.91 -12.74 14.30
N VAL A 385 -10.92 -12.24 13.59
CA VAL A 385 -11.45 -10.88 13.80
C VAL A 385 -12.94 -10.94 14.17
N PRO A 386 -13.30 -11.33 15.41
CA PRO A 386 -14.71 -11.46 15.77
C PRO A 386 -15.41 -10.11 15.91
N MET A 387 -16.56 -9.94 15.24
CA MET A 387 -17.42 -8.75 15.35
C MET A 387 -18.19 -8.77 16.66
N LEU A 388 -17.61 -8.17 17.70
CA LEU A 388 -18.21 -8.11 19.02
C LEU A 388 -18.93 -6.77 19.24
N TYR A 389 -19.82 -6.41 18.32
CA TYR A 389 -20.53 -5.12 18.34
C TYR A 389 -21.62 -5.11 19.42
N THR A 390 -21.25 -4.70 20.64
CA THR A 390 -22.16 -4.63 21.78
C THR A 390 -21.75 -3.53 22.74
N ALA A 391 -22.73 -2.83 23.32
CA ALA A 391 -22.47 -1.90 24.43
C ALA A 391 -22.39 -2.62 25.80
N ASP A 392 -22.69 -3.92 25.86
CA ASP A 392 -22.61 -4.72 27.08
C ASP A 392 -21.20 -5.34 27.21
N MET A 393 -20.40 -4.77 28.11
CA MET A 393 -19.02 -5.20 28.36
C MET A 393 -18.91 -6.63 28.91
N ALA A 394 -19.91 -7.12 29.63
CA ALA A 394 -19.88 -8.51 30.10
C ALA A 394 -20.08 -9.49 28.94
N VAL A 395 -20.94 -9.13 27.97
CA VAL A 395 -21.13 -9.89 26.73
C VAL A 395 -19.88 -9.81 25.87
N PHE A 396 -19.26 -8.64 25.73
CA PHE A 396 -18.00 -8.45 25.00
C PHE A 396 -16.90 -9.35 25.58
N GLU A 397 -16.63 -9.24 26.90
CA GLU A 397 -15.60 -10.02 27.57
C GLU A 397 -15.85 -11.52 27.46
N THR A 398 -17.08 -11.97 27.73
CA THR A 398 -17.43 -13.41 27.67
C THR A 398 -17.24 -13.95 26.26
N SER A 399 -17.64 -13.17 25.25
CA SER A 399 -17.51 -13.57 23.85
C SER A 399 -16.06 -13.64 23.42
N LEU A 400 -15.25 -12.64 23.81
CA LEU A 400 -13.83 -12.61 23.50
C LEU A 400 -13.06 -13.75 24.17
N ARG A 401 -13.33 -14.03 25.45
CA ARG A 401 -12.73 -15.16 26.17
C ARG A 401 -13.02 -16.49 25.48
N TRP A 402 -14.22 -16.66 24.94
CA TRP A 402 -14.58 -17.87 24.20
C TRP A 402 -13.64 -18.10 23.01
N PHE A 403 -13.35 -17.05 22.22
CA PHE A 403 -12.42 -17.12 21.09
C PHE A 403 -10.98 -17.32 21.56
N HIS A 404 -10.54 -16.60 22.60
CA HIS A 404 -9.16 -16.68 23.10
C HIS A 404 -8.81 -18.09 23.58
N GLU A 405 -9.70 -18.75 24.31
CA GLU A 405 -9.52 -20.14 24.77
C GLU A 405 -9.43 -21.16 23.62
N ARG A 406 -9.82 -20.77 22.40
CA ARG A 406 -9.93 -21.60 21.19
C ARG A 406 -9.13 -21.05 20.02
N SER A 407 -8.19 -20.13 20.27
CA SER A 407 -7.44 -19.45 19.21
C SER A 407 -6.50 -20.38 18.45
N GLY A 408 -6.20 -21.56 18.98
CA GLY A 408 -5.22 -22.47 18.39
C GLY A 408 -3.82 -21.86 18.30
N GLY A 409 -3.54 -20.79 19.08
CA GLY A 409 -2.31 -20.01 18.97
C GLY A 409 -2.29 -19.00 17.83
N ARG A 410 -3.38 -18.82 17.08
CA ARG A 410 -3.55 -17.77 16.07
C ARG A 410 -3.89 -16.44 16.72
N HIS A 411 -3.63 -15.34 16.02
CA HIS A 411 -3.93 -14.01 16.54
C HIS A 411 -5.43 -13.78 16.65
N LEU A 412 -5.83 -13.12 17.71
CA LEU A 412 -7.18 -12.69 17.99
C LEU A 412 -7.24 -11.18 18.09
N MET A 413 -8.01 -10.55 17.21
CA MET A 413 -8.20 -9.10 17.15
C MET A 413 -9.69 -8.79 17.09
N PRO A 414 -10.42 -8.65 18.21
CA PRO A 414 -11.84 -8.30 18.17
C PRO A 414 -12.09 -7.06 17.34
N SER A 415 -13.09 -7.14 16.46
CA SER A 415 -13.61 -5.97 15.77
C SER A 415 -14.56 -5.22 16.70
N ILE A 416 -14.22 -3.95 16.93
CA ILE A 416 -14.88 -2.99 17.81
C ILE A 416 -15.69 -2.01 16.96
N GLY A 417 -16.97 -1.87 17.28
CA GLY A 417 -17.85 -0.95 16.56
C GLY A 417 -17.72 0.47 17.11
N ALA A 418 -17.05 1.37 16.40
CA ALA A 418 -16.84 2.77 16.82
C ALA A 418 -18.16 3.48 17.18
N SER A 419 -19.26 3.13 16.52
CA SER A 419 -20.59 3.71 16.73
C SER A 419 -21.26 3.34 18.07
N TYR A 420 -20.72 2.38 18.83
CA TYR A 420 -21.26 1.98 20.14
C TYR A 420 -20.70 2.82 21.30
N GLY A 421 -19.65 3.62 21.06
CA GLY A 421 -19.18 4.67 21.97
C GLY A 421 -18.51 4.18 23.25
N VAL A 422 -18.02 2.94 23.28
CA VAL A 422 -17.33 2.31 24.43
C VAL A 422 -15.95 1.75 24.06
N VAL A 423 -15.38 2.26 22.96
CA VAL A 423 -14.15 1.77 22.31
C VAL A 423 -13.00 1.61 23.30
N GLY A 424 -12.78 2.59 24.17
CA GLY A 424 -11.71 2.52 25.16
C GLY A 424 -11.84 1.32 26.11
N ALA A 425 -13.04 1.06 26.62
CA ALA A 425 -13.27 -0.06 27.53
C ALA A 425 -13.11 -1.41 26.82
N GLU A 426 -13.50 -1.50 25.55
CA GLU A 426 -13.35 -2.71 24.74
C GLU A 426 -11.87 -3.05 24.48
N ILE A 427 -11.04 -2.04 24.18
CA ILE A 427 -9.57 -2.21 24.05
C ILE A 427 -8.96 -2.67 25.38
N ASP A 428 -9.36 -2.07 26.50
CA ASP A 428 -8.87 -2.47 27.82
C ASP A 428 -9.23 -3.92 28.17
N ILE A 429 -10.45 -4.36 27.81
CA ILE A 429 -10.88 -5.74 27.98
C ILE A 429 -10.10 -6.68 27.05
N ALA A 430 -9.86 -6.29 25.79
CA ALA A 430 -9.08 -7.09 24.85
C ALA A 430 -7.68 -7.38 25.38
N ARG A 431 -6.99 -6.34 25.88
CA ARG A 431 -5.69 -6.47 26.56
C ARG A 431 -5.77 -7.35 27.81
N ALA A 432 -6.83 -7.20 28.62
CA ALA A 432 -7.02 -7.98 29.85
C ALA A 432 -7.33 -9.46 29.59
N VAL A 433 -7.98 -9.78 28.46
CA VAL A 433 -8.21 -11.17 28.01
C VAL A 433 -6.93 -11.77 27.43
N GLY A 434 -6.00 -10.94 26.95
CA GLY A 434 -4.77 -11.38 26.29
C GLY A 434 -4.95 -11.58 24.79
N ALA A 435 -5.86 -10.84 24.16
CA ALA A 435 -5.94 -10.75 22.71
C ALA A 435 -4.71 -10.02 22.16
N GLU A 436 -4.23 -10.42 20.99
CA GLU A 436 -3.03 -9.86 20.34
C GLU A 436 -3.28 -8.49 19.70
N GLY A 437 -4.53 -8.02 19.67
CA GLY A 437 -4.85 -6.71 19.13
C GLY A 437 -6.34 -6.37 19.18
N ALA A 438 -6.72 -5.34 18.42
CA ALA A 438 -8.10 -4.97 18.14
C ALA A 438 -8.23 -4.30 16.77
N ALA A 439 -9.39 -4.46 16.14
CA ALA A 439 -9.71 -3.83 14.86
C ALA A 439 -10.88 -2.85 15.04
N LEU A 440 -10.75 -1.60 14.58
CA LEU A 440 -11.81 -0.61 14.69
C LEU A 440 -12.67 -0.57 13.43
N PHE A 441 -13.96 -0.88 13.56
CA PHE A 441 -14.95 -0.74 12.51
C PHE A 441 -15.80 0.53 12.75
N ALA A 442 -15.66 1.58 11.96
CA ALA A 442 -14.76 1.78 10.82
C ALA A 442 -14.33 3.24 10.73
N SER A 443 -13.39 3.57 9.82
CA SER A 443 -12.89 4.94 9.59
C SER A 443 -14.01 5.98 9.41
N SER A 444 -15.14 5.58 8.82
CA SER A 444 -16.34 6.38 8.62
C SER A 444 -17.10 6.77 9.88
N SER A 445 -16.85 6.07 10.99
CA SER A 445 -17.58 6.17 12.26
C SER A 445 -16.72 6.73 13.40
N VAL A 446 -15.50 7.19 13.07
CA VAL A 446 -14.62 7.86 14.02
C VAL A 446 -15.17 9.25 14.31
N THR A 447 -15.29 9.56 15.60
CA THR A 447 -15.66 10.89 16.12
C THR A 447 -14.54 11.37 17.04
N ASP A 448 -14.50 12.67 17.37
CA ASP A 448 -13.50 13.22 18.31
C ASP A 448 -13.43 12.43 19.64
N ALA A 449 -14.56 11.93 20.13
CA ALA A 449 -14.61 11.12 21.34
C ALA A 449 -13.96 9.74 21.16
N VAL A 450 -14.18 9.11 20.01
CA VAL A 450 -13.55 7.83 19.65
C VAL A 450 -12.05 8.02 19.46
N THR A 451 -11.63 9.07 18.74
CA THR A 451 -10.22 9.43 18.56
C THR A 451 -9.52 9.66 19.90
N ALA A 452 -10.16 10.38 20.84
CA ALA A 452 -9.58 10.59 22.15
C ALA A 452 -9.39 9.28 22.95
N ASP A 453 -10.31 8.32 22.81
CA ASP A 453 -10.19 7.00 23.44
C ASP A 453 -9.04 6.17 22.83
N ILE A 454 -8.83 6.29 21.51
CA ILE A 454 -7.75 5.67 20.75
C ILE A 454 -6.41 6.28 21.16
N ASP A 455 -6.27 7.60 21.08
CA ASP A 455 -5.04 8.33 21.44
C ASP A 455 -4.58 7.99 22.86
N ALA A 456 -5.53 7.91 23.80
CA ALA A 456 -5.24 7.55 25.18
C ALA A 456 -4.62 6.15 25.34
N ARG A 457 -4.85 5.23 24.38
CA ARG A 457 -4.43 3.82 24.44
C ARG A 457 -3.34 3.47 23.45
N TYR A 458 -3.24 4.18 22.34
CA TYR A 458 -2.30 3.93 21.24
C TYR A 458 -1.16 4.96 21.17
N ALA A 459 -1.06 5.87 22.15
CA ALA A 459 -0.01 6.90 22.23
C ALA A 459 1.43 6.40 22.02
N ALA A 460 1.73 5.15 22.39
CA ALA A 460 3.02 4.53 22.10
C ALA A 460 2.93 3.73 20.80
N ALA A 461 3.83 4.00 19.86
CA ALA A 461 4.00 3.20 18.66
C ALA A 461 4.19 1.72 19.03
N ALA A 462 3.56 0.83 18.26
CA ALA A 462 3.70 -0.61 18.39
C ALA A 462 3.93 -1.20 17.00
N PRO A 463 4.98 -2.02 16.80
CA PRO A 463 5.08 -2.80 15.57
C PRO A 463 3.93 -3.80 15.49
N VAL A 464 3.69 -4.37 14.31
CA VAL A 464 2.71 -5.45 14.19
C VAL A 464 3.20 -6.69 14.93
N PRO A 465 2.33 -7.43 15.65
CA PRO A 465 2.72 -8.68 16.27
C PRO A 465 3.27 -9.68 15.24
N PRO A 466 4.41 -10.33 15.52
CA PRO A 466 4.98 -11.32 14.61
C PRO A 466 4.03 -12.52 14.47
N TYR A 467 4.12 -13.26 13.36
CA TYR A 467 3.31 -14.45 13.07
C TYR A 467 4.16 -15.74 13.14
N PRO A 468 4.42 -16.33 14.33
CA PRO A 468 5.47 -17.35 14.50
C PRO A 468 5.24 -18.64 13.71
N TRP A 469 3.99 -18.92 13.36
CA TRP A 469 3.63 -20.09 12.56
C TRP A 469 3.91 -19.91 11.06
N LEU A 470 4.22 -18.69 10.61
CA LEU A 470 4.65 -18.39 9.23
C LEU A 470 6.19 -18.42 9.10
N ASP A 471 6.93 -18.38 10.21
CA ASP A 471 8.40 -18.37 10.22
C ASP A 471 9.05 -19.72 9.85
N GLY A 472 8.24 -20.73 9.51
CA GLY A 472 8.66 -22.06 9.05
C GLY A 472 8.41 -22.36 7.56
N SER A 473 7.78 -21.44 6.81
CA SER A 473 7.52 -21.59 5.38
C SER A 473 8.48 -20.69 4.61
N PRO A 474 9.61 -21.20 4.08
CA PRO A 474 10.49 -20.37 3.27
C PRO A 474 9.73 -19.93 2.01
N ASP A 475 9.84 -18.65 1.68
CA ASP A 475 9.45 -18.21 0.35
C ASP A 475 10.36 -18.89 -0.67
N THR A 476 9.77 -19.44 -1.72
CA THR A 476 10.48 -20.15 -2.79
C THR A 476 10.11 -19.64 -4.18
N VAL A 477 9.26 -18.62 -4.25
CA VAL A 477 8.79 -18.06 -5.52
C VAL A 477 9.77 -16.94 -5.90
N PRO A 478 10.45 -17.03 -7.06
CA PRO A 478 11.28 -15.93 -7.53
C PRO A 478 10.46 -14.75 -8.05
N PRO A 479 10.99 -13.53 -7.99
CA PRO A 479 10.28 -12.32 -8.42
C PRO A 479 10.01 -12.32 -9.93
N VAL A 480 8.88 -11.80 -10.37
CA VAL A 480 8.59 -11.58 -11.79
C VAL A 480 9.10 -10.20 -12.22
N ILE A 481 10.03 -10.19 -13.18
CA ILE A 481 10.61 -8.95 -13.73
C ILE A 481 9.81 -8.49 -14.96
N SER A 482 9.45 -7.21 -15.00
CA SER A 482 8.72 -6.59 -16.12
C SER A 482 9.22 -5.17 -16.43
N ALA A 483 8.75 -4.60 -17.55
CA ALA A 483 9.02 -3.22 -17.99
C ALA A 483 10.52 -2.80 -18.06
N VAL A 484 11.41 -3.75 -18.35
CA VAL A 484 12.86 -3.52 -18.42
C VAL A 484 13.20 -2.59 -19.59
N ARG A 485 13.92 -1.51 -19.30
CA ARG A 485 14.40 -0.54 -20.31
C ARG A 485 15.69 0.15 -19.86
N GLY A 486 16.56 0.44 -20.83
CA GLY A 486 17.78 1.23 -20.61
C GLY A 486 17.63 2.60 -21.27
N MET A 487 17.82 3.65 -20.49
CA MET A 487 17.73 5.05 -20.92
C MET A 487 19.13 5.65 -20.94
N PRO A 488 19.80 5.73 -22.10
CA PRO A 488 21.10 6.37 -22.20
C PRO A 488 21.01 7.86 -21.84
N PHE A 489 22.01 8.34 -21.11
CA PHE A 489 22.15 9.73 -20.68
C PHE A 489 23.50 10.25 -21.19
N GLY A 490 23.45 11.10 -22.23
CA GLY A 490 24.64 11.58 -22.90
C GLY A 490 25.50 10.47 -23.53
N SER A 491 26.81 10.65 -23.51
CA SER A 491 27.77 9.76 -24.18
C SER A 491 28.42 8.72 -23.28
N GLN A 492 28.25 8.83 -21.96
CA GLN A 492 29.00 8.02 -20.99
C GLN A 492 28.14 7.43 -19.87
N GLU A 493 26.83 7.64 -19.88
CA GLU A 493 25.94 7.14 -18.83
C GLU A 493 24.65 6.55 -19.38
N ALA A 494 23.96 5.75 -18.58
CA ALA A 494 22.63 5.24 -18.86
C ALA A 494 21.92 4.83 -17.57
N THR A 495 20.62 5.06 -17.44
CA THR A 495 19.82 4.56 -16.33
C THR A 495 18.97 3.38 -16.78
N VAL A 496 19.07 2.25 -16.08
CA VAL A 496 18.27 1.06 -16.31
C VAL A 496 17.12 1.02 -15.33
N LEU A 497 15.91 0.86 -15.86
CA LEU A 497 14.64 0.85 -15.11
C LEU A 497 13.91 -0.47 -15.32
N TRP A 498 13.28 -0.99 -14.27
CA TRP A 498 12.37 -2.15 -14.37
C TRP A 498 11.47 -2.25 -13.13
N HIS A 499 10.50 -3.16 -13.23
CA HIS A 499 9.53 -3.46 -12.17
C HIS A 499 9.65 -4.93 -11.71
N THR A 500 9.42 -5.16 -10.43
CA THR A 500 9.17 -6.50 -9.86
C THR A 500 7.77 -6.57 -9.23
N ASP A 501 7.22 -7.78 -9.09
CA ASP A 501 5.93 -8.06 -8.42
C ASP A 501 6.06 -8.25 -6.89
N GLU A 502 7.30 -8.26 -6.40
CA GLU A 502 7.67 -8.22 -4.99
C GLU A 502 8.89 -7.31 -4.76
N ARG A 503 9.17 -6.98 -3.49
CA ARG A 503 10.31 -6.14 -3.13
C ARG A 503 11.60 -6.90 -3.31
N THR A 504 12.49 -6.37 -4.15
CA THR A 504 13.74 -7.04 -4.49
C THR A 504 14.91 -6.08 -4.49
N ASP A 505 16.12 -6.61 -4.38
CA ASP A 505 17.32 -5.86 -4.75
C ASP A 505 17.38 -5.71 -6.28
N GLY A 506 18.29 -4.87 -6.75
CA GLY A 506 18.43 -4.65 -8.18
C GLY A 506 19.87 -4.69 -8.65
N ARG A 507 20.14 -5.55 -9.64
CA ARG A 507 21.47 -5.72 -10.23
C ARG A 507 21.39 -5.68 -11.75
N VAL A 508 22.21 -4.83 -12.36
CA VAL A 508 22.36 -4.73 -13.82
C VAL A 508 23.70 -5.32 -14.22
N GLU A 509 23.69 -6.31 -15.11
CA GLU A 509 24.89 -6.80 -15.79
C GLU A 509 24.93 -6.21 -17.19
N TYR A 510 26.02 -5.54 -17.58
CA TYR A 510 26.10 -4.80 -18.84
C TYR A 510 27.48 -4.90 -19.50
N GLY A 511 27.54 -4.64 -20.82
CA GLY A 511 28.78 -4.57 -21.59
C GLY A 511 28.55 -4.38 -23.08
N ALA A 512 29.60 -4.15 -23.87
CA ALA A 512 29.49 -3.92 -25.33
C ALA A 512 29.04 -5.17 -26.14
N THR A 513 28.87 -6.32 -25.48
CA THR A 513 28.37 -7.57 -26.08
C THR A 513 27.47 -8.29 -25.09
N ALA A 514 26.66 -9.23 -25.55
CA ALA A 514 25.80 -10.08 -24.70
C ALA A 514 26.57 -11.02 -23.73
N ALA A 515 27.91 -11.02 -23.76
CA ALA A 515 28.71 -11.64 -22.71
C ALA A 515 28.72 -10.80 -21.41
N TYR A 516 28.28 -9.54 -21.51
CA TYR A 516 28.40 -8.51 -20.48
C TYR A 516 29.86 -8.41 -19.98
N GLY A 517 30.09 -7.75 -18.85
CA GLY A 517 31.42 -7.66 -18.27
C GLY A 517 31.53 -6.70 -17.09
N ALA A 518 30.56 -5.81 -16.95
CA ALA A 518 30.40 -4.91 -15.82
C ALA A 518 29.10 -5.22 -15.07
N THR A 519 29.03 -4.72 -13.83
CA THR A 519 27.85 -4.85 -12.98
C THR A 519 27.65 -3.58 -12.17
N ALA A 520 26.40 -3.13 -12.07
CA ALA A 520 25.95 -2.13 -11.12
C ALA A 520 24.83 -2.72 -10.25
N ALA A 521 24.70 -2.31 -9.00
CA ALA A 521 23.69 -2.85 -8.10
C ALA A 521 23.21 -1.85 -7.04
N VAL A 522 21.96 -2.01 -6.62
CA VAL A 522 21.31 -1.33 -5.51
C VAL A 522 20.73 -2.43 -4.59
N THR A 523 21.03 -2.36 -3.30
CA THR A 523 20.65 -3.41 -2.34
C THR A 523 19.34 -3.14 -1.59
N THR A 524 18.72 -1.99 -1.83
CA THR A 524 17.45 -1.62 -1.19
C THR A 524 16.32 -2.40 -1.85
N LEU A 525 15.48 -3.06 -1.03
CA LEU A 525 14.36 -3.85 -1.54
C LEU A 525 13.20 -2.95 -1.96
N VAL A 526 12.92 -2.88 -3.27
CA VAL A 526 11.87 -2.03 -3.88
C VAL A 526 11.14 -2.77 -5.02
N PHE A 527 9.99 -2.24 -5.44
CA PHE A 527 9.23 -2.71 -6.61
C PHE A 527 9.70 -2.06 -7.91
N GLU A 528 9.99 -0.76 -7.84
CA GLU A 528 10.46 0.05 -8.96
C GLU A 528 11.95 0.26 -8.83
N HIS A 529 12.70 -0.22 -9.81
CA HIS A 529 14.14 -0.21 -9.78
C HIS A 529 14.69 0.86 -10.71
N SER A 530 15.74 1.53 -10.24
CA SER A 530 16.51 2.50 -11.03
C SER A 530 17.98 2.35 -10.71
N VAL A 531 18.77 2.02 -11.74
CA VAL A 531 20.22 1.83 -11.61
C VAL A 531 20.94 2.60 -12.69
N THR A 532 21.71 3.60 -12.29
CA THR A 532 22.57 4.39 -13.19
C THR A 532 23.89 3.67 -13.45
N LEU A 533 24.26 3.57 -14.72
CA LEU A 533 25.49 3.03 -15.26
C LEU A 533 26.37 4.21 -15.69
N GLY A 534 27.62 4.25 -15.24
CA GLY A 534 28.58 5.29 -15.61
C GLY A 534 29.83 4.75 -16.30
N GLY A 535 30.63 5.66 -16.86
CA GLY A 535 31.91 5.34 -17.51
C GLY A 535 31.76 4.54 -18.80
N LEU A 536 30.65 4.74 -19.51
CA LEU A 536 30.37 4.10 -20.79
C LEU A 536 31.17 4.79 -21.91
N ALA A 537 31.46 4.04 -22.97
CA ALA A 537 32.10 4.60 -24.16
C ALA A 537 31.06 5.33 -25.01
N PRO A 538 31.40 6.51 -25.59
CA PRO A 538 30.56 7.20 -26.56
C PRO A 538 30.24 6.37 -27.80
N ALA A 539 29.10 6.65 -28.45
CA ALA A 539 28.65 6.04 -29.70
C ALA A 539 28.74 4.49 -29.69
N THR A 540 28.43 3.88 -28.55
CA THR A 540 28.60 2.45 -28.32
C THR A 540 27.29 1.81 -27.92
N THR A 541 26.93 0.72 -28.60
CA THR A 541 25.82 -0.14 -28.20
C THR A 541 26.23 -1.01 -27.02
N TYR A 542 25.44 -0.96 -25.95
CA TYR A 542 25.59 -1.81 -24.79
C TYR A 542 24.45 -2.82 -24.73
N HIS A 543 24.82 -4.06 -24.42
CA HIS A 543 23.92 -5.11 -23.99
C HIS A 543 23.82 -5.08 -22.46
N PHE A 544 22.63 -5.31 -21.93
CA PHE A 544 22.40 -5.44 -20.49
C PHE A 544 21.30 -6.45 -20.17
N ARG A 545 21.32 -6.97 -18.95
CA ARG A 545 20.21 -7.69 -18.32
C ARG A 545 20.09 -7.31 -16.86
N VAL A 546 18.91 -7.45 -16.30
CA VAL A 546 18.64 -7.18 -14.89
C VAL A 546 18.44 -8.48 -14.11
N ARG A 547 18.80 -8.44 -12.84
CA ARG A 547 18.62 -9.48 -11.84
C ARG A 547 18.02 -8.86 -10.60
N SER A 548 17.09 -9.57 -10.00
CA SER A 548 16.43 -9.13 -8.77
C SER A 548 16.28 -10.30 -7.83
N SER A 549 16.67 -10.09 -6.57
CA SER A 549 16.54 -11.06 -5.48
C SER A 549 15.60 -10.53 -4.43
N ASP A 550 14.63 -11.33 -4.02
CA ASP A 550 13.71 -10.99 -2.93
C ASP A 550 14.40 -11.05 -1.54
N GLU A 551 13.64 -10.78 -0.47
CA GLU A 551 14.13 -10.88 0.90
C GLU A 551 14.51 -12.32 1.31
N ALA A 552 13.90 -13.33 0.69
CA ALA A 552 14.16 -14.75 0.95
C ALA A 552 15.37 -15.30 0.17
N GLY A 553 15.92 -14.53 -0.77
CA GLY A 553 17.02 -14.90 -1.65
C GLY A 553 16.59 -15.65 -2.92
N ASN A 554 15.31 -15.64 -3.30
CA ASN A 554 14.87 -16.12 -4.61
C ASN A 554 15.24 -15.07 -5.66
N GLU A 555 15.94 -15.49 -6.72
CA GLU A 555 16.46 -14.59 -7.75
C GLU A 555 15.79 -14.88 -9.10
N SER A 556 15.39 -13.82 -9.79
CA SER A 556 15.02 -13.85 -11.21
C SER A 556 15.95 -13.01 -12.06
N MET A 557 15.94 -13.28 -13.37
CA MET A 557 16.78 -12.61 -14.34
C MET A 557 15.99 -12.35 -15.62
N SER A 558 16.17 -11.16 -16.19
CA SER A 558 15.55 -10.79 -17.47
C SER A 558 16.22 -11.44 -18.69
N GLY A 559 15.61 -11.26 -19.86
CA GLY A 559 16.30 -11.43 -21.14
C GLY A 559 17.39 -10.38 -21.38
N ASP A 560 18.04 -10.47 -22.55
CA ASP A 560 19.02 -9.47 -23.02
C ASP A 560 18.30 -8.27 -23.64
N PHE A 561 18.74 -7.07 -23.26
CA PHE A 561 18.27 -5.79 -23.77
C PHE A 561 19.46 -4.96 -24.24
N THR A 562 19.20 -3.93 -25.05
CA THR A 562 20.25 -3.05 -25.55
C THR A 562 19.86 -1.58 -25.44
N PHE A 563 20.87 -0.73 -25.26
CA PHE A 563 20.78 0.72 -25.47
C PHE A 563 22.05 1.21 -26.18
N ALA A 564 22.04 2.41 -26.73
CA ALA A 564 23.22 3.02 -27.36
C ALA A 564 23.52 4.38 -26.73
N THR A 565 24.78 4.60 -26.35
CA THR A 565 25.24 5.91 -25.89
C THR A 565 25.37 6.90 -27.05
N ALA A 566 25.16 8.18 -26.78
CA ALA A 566 25.37 9.23 -27.78
C ALA A 566 26.87 9.42 -28.09
N ALA A 567 27.18 10.12 -29.18
CA ALA A 567 28.54 10.57 -29.47
C ALA A 567 28.99 11.67 -28.46
N GLU A 568 30.30 11.89 -28.31
CA GLU A 568 30.79 13.01 -27.48
C GLU A 568 30.32 14.36 -28.04
N GLY A 569 29.80 15.25 -27.19
CA GLY A 569 29.40 16.61 -27.56
C GLY A 569 27.98 17.06 -27.22
N GLY A 570 27.19 16.24 -26.52
CA GLY A 570 25.77 16.53 -26.25
C GLY A 570 24.92 16.02 -27.40
N GLY A 571 24.01 15.09 -27.09
CA GLY A 571 23.27 14.33 -28.09
C GLY A 571 22.29 15.17 -28.91
N GLU A 572 21.78 14.56 -29.97
CA GLU A 572 20.55 14.99 -30.62
C GLU A 572 19.39 14.07 -30.18
N VAL A 573 18.23 14.65 -29.93
CA VAL A 573 16.97 13.92 -29.73
C VAL A 573 16.09 14.21 -30.93
N ILE A 574 15.66 13.17 -31.65
CA ILE A 574 14.76 13.29 -32.81
C ILE A 574 13.49 12.52 -32.48
N ILE A 575 12.33 13.14 -32.69
CA ILE A 575 11.02 12.47 -32.65
C ILE A 575 10.47 12.49 -34.07
N ASP A 576 10.22 11.29 -34.61
CA ASP A 576 9.62 11.04 -35.92
C ASP A 576 8.10 10.83 -35.83
N ASP A 577 7.42 10.80 -36.98
CA ASP A 577 5.97 10.73 -37.11
C ASP A 577 5.33 9.41 -36.60
N ASN A 578 6.16 8.41 -36.32
CA ASN A 578 5.80 7.08 -35.86
C ASN A 578 6.32 6.75 -34.44
N ASP A 579 7.00 7.69 -33.78
CA ASP A 579 7.50 7.51 -32.43
C ASP A 579 6.39 7.64 -31.37
N ALA A 580 6.56 6.92 -30.26
CA ALA A 580 5.58 6.91 -29.15
C ALA A 580 5.44 8.27 -28.44
N ASP A 581 6.45 9.12 -28.58
CA ASP A 581 6.54 10.45 -27.96
C ASP A 581 5.88 11.55 -28.81
N MET A 582 5.16 11.15 -29.87
CA MET A 582 4.31 12.01 -30.69
C MET A 582 2.83 11.68 -30.51
N THR A 583 1.99 12.71 -30.40
CA THR A 583 0.53 12.55 -30.33
C THR A 583 -0.20 13.47 -31.32
N PHE A 584 -1.36 13.01 -31.79
CA PHE A 584 -2.21 13.76 -32.70
C PHE A 584 -3.58 14.06 -32.06
N THR A 585 -4.07 15.28 -32.29
CA THR A 585 -5.48 15.63 -32.08
C THR A 585 -6.09 16.14 -33.39
N GLY A 586 -7.38 15.86 -33.59
CA GLY A 586 -8.06 16.13 -34.87
C GLY A 586 -7.76 15.07 -35.94
N SER A 587 -8.10 15.38 -37.19
CA SER A 587 -7.95 14.43 -38.30
C SER A 587 -6.62 14.64 -39.03
N TRP A 588 -5.77 13.62 -39.00
CA TRP A 588 -4.52 13.55 -39.74
C TRP A 588 -4.50 12.33 -40.66
N ILE A 589 -3.95 12.48 -41.87
CA ILE A 589 -3.89 11.44 -42.89
C ILE A 589 -2.43 11.13 -43.19
N LYS A 590 -2.08 9.85 -43.20
CA LYS A 590 -0.73 9.37 -43.51
C LYS A 590 -0.39 9.51 -45.00
N GLY A 591 0.80 10.03 -45.29
CA GLY A 591 1.47 10.08 -46.59
C GLY A 591 2.73 9.21 -46.60
N SER A 592 3.34 9.05 -47.78
CA SER A 592 4.56 8.22 -47.99
C SER A 592 5.43 8.76 -49.14
N SER A 593 5.38 10.07 -49.36
CA SER A 593 6.23 10.70 -50.39
C SER A 593 7.60 10.99 -49.79
N ALA A 594 8.65 10.61 -50.51
CA ALA A 594 10.03 10.89 -50.10
C ALA A 594 10.30 12.41 -50.00
N GLY A 595 11.18 12.79 -49.08
CA GLY A 595 11.62 14.18 -48.88
C GLY A 595 11.55 14.68 -47.44
N GLY A 596 10.99 13.89 -46.53
CA GLY A 596 10.93 14.14 -45.09
C GLY A 596 12.01 13.37 -44.32
N TYR A 597 11.87 13.30 -42.99
CA TYR A 597 12.57 12.29 -42.19
C TYR A 597 11.81 10.96 -42.33
N GLY A 598 12.53 9.83 -42.26
CA GLY A 598 11.89 8.52 -42.45
C GLY A 598 11.26 8.30 -43.84
N ASP A 599 10.27 7.40 -43.89
CA ASP A 599 9.60 6.95 -45.12
C ASP A 599 8.16 7.51 -45.28
N ASP A 600 7.65 8.22 -44.28
CA ASP A 600 6.27 8.69 -44.14
C ASP A 600 6.15 10.10 -43.53
N TYR A 601 4.92 10.60 -43.48
CA TYR A 601 4.54 11.86 -42.85
C TYR A 601 3.03 11.88 -42.63
N TYR A 602 2.52 12.83 -41.85
CA TYR A 602 1.08 13.06 -41.68
C TYR A 602 0.69 14.44 -42.18
N TRP A 603 -0.53 14.56 -42.74
CA TRP A 603 -1.04 15.85 -43.21
C TRP A 603 -2.50 16.08 -42.83
N THR A 604 -2.86 17.36 -42.76
CA THR A 604 -4.23 17.81 -42.54
C THR A 604 -4.50 19.09 -43.32
N THR A 605 -5.77 19.41 -43.57
CA THR A 605 -6.15 20.63 -44.28
C THR A 605 -6.02 21.83 -43.35
N ASP A 606 -5.59 22.97 -43.88
CA ASP A 606 -5.58 24.23 -43.16
C ASP A 606 -7.00 24.65 -42.70
N GLN A 607 -7.06 25.38 -41.59
CA GLN A 607 -8.29 25.92 -41.04
C GLN A 607 -8.06 27.33 -40.49
N PRO A 608 -9.07 28.23 -40.50
CA PRO A 608 -8.93 29.59 -39.96
C PRO A 608 -8.71 29.63 -38.44
N ALA A 609 -8.77 28.49 -37.76
CA ALA A 609 -8.40 28.30 -36.36
C ALA A 609 -7.81 26.90 -36.17
N THR A 610 -6.95 26.71 -35.16
CA THR A 610 -6.39 25.39 -34.85
C THR A 610 -7.48 24.42 -34.44
N THR A 611 -7.65 23.36 -35.22
CA THR A 611 -8.62 22.26 -35.00
C THR A 611 -7.96 20.90 -34.99
N ALA A 612 -6.73 20.81 -35.51
CA ALA A 612 -5.87 19.64 -35.45
C ALA A 612 -4.47 20.05 -34.96
N ARG A 613 -3.85 19.20 -34.15
CA ARG A 613 -2.49 19.38 -33.61
C ARG A 613 -1.66 18.11 -33.75
N ALA A 614 -0.37 18.30 -33.96
CA ALA A 614 0.66 17.29 -33.84
C ALA A 614 1.63 17.76 -32.75
N GLU A 615 1.83 16.96 -31.72
CA GLU A 615 2.56 17.32 -30.51
C GLU A 615 3.70 16.34 -30.26
N TYR A 616 4.92 16.87 -30.13
CA TYR A 616 6.17 16.13 -29.95
C TYR A 616 6.72 16.45 -28.56
N ARG A 617 6.88 15.45 -27.69
CA ARG A 617 7.31 15.63 -26.29
C ARG A 617 8.53 14.78 -25.96
N PRO A 618 9.76 15.29 -26.12
CA PRO A 618 10.96 14.51 -25.82
C PRO A 618 11.24 14.44 -24.32
N TYR A 619 11.93 13.37 -23.91
CA TYR A 619 12.77 13.41 -22.73
C TYR A 619 14.10 14.07 -23.10
N LEU A 620 14.37 15.25 -22.54
CA LEU A 620 15.67 15.89 -22.69
C LEU A 620 16.59 15.41 -21.57
N PRO A 621 17.70 14.73 -21.91
CA PRO A 621 18.59 14.14 -20.93
C PRO A 621 19.53 15.18 -20.30
N LEU A 622 19.48 16.46 -20.63
CA LEU A 622 20.33 17.46 -20.00
C LEU A 622 19.55 18.75 -19.84
N GLY A 623 19.69 19.37 -18.68
CA GLY A 623 19.33 20.77 -18.48
C GLY A 623 20.26 21.68 -19.28
N GLY A 624 19.72 22.71 -19.91
CA GLY A 624 20.48 23.75 -20.59
C GLY A 624 19.89 24.20 -21.91
N GLU A 625 20.73 24.82 -22.74
CA GLU A 625 20.33 25.36 -24.03
C GLU A 625 20.29 24.25 -25.09
N TRP A 626 19.17 24.16 -25.81
CA TRP A 626 18.99 23.24 -26.93
C TRP A 626 18.49 24.02 -28.16
N GLU A 627 19.09 23.74 -29.32
CA GLU A 627 18.58 24.19 -30.62
C GLU A 627 17.45 23.26 -31.07
N VAL A 628 16.27 23.82 -31.32
CA VAL A 628 15.08 23.10 -31.80
C VAL A 628 14.92 23.34 -33.29
N SER A 629 14.79 22.27 -34.06
CA SER A 629 14.65 22.30 -35.52
C SER A 629 13.60 21.30 -36.01
N VAL A 630 13.02 21.56 -37.18
CA VAL A 630 11.96 20.72 -37.77
C VAL A 630 12.29 20.34 -39.19
N THR A 631 11.76 19.20 -39.63
CA THR A 631 11.75 18.83 -41.04
C THR A 631 10.37 18.37 -41.49
N TYR A 632 10.14 18.35 -42.80
CA TYR A 632 8.84 18.07 -43.42
C TYR A 632 8.99 17.81 -44.92
N VAL A 633 7.97 17.19 -45.53
CA VAL A 633 7.89 17.00 -47.00
C VAL A 633 7.35 18.26 -47.70
N PRO A 634 8.18 18.99 -48.47
CA PRO A 634 7.75 20.21 -49.15
C PRO A 634 6.83 19.92 -50.33
N GLY A 635 5.97 20.88 -50.70
CA GLY A 635 5.07 20.73 -51.85
C GLY A 635 4.30 21.98 -52.22
N THR A 636 3.87 22.10 -53.48
CA THR A 636 3.19 23.30 -53.99
C THR A 636 1.85 23.61 -53.33
N ASN A 637 1.23 22.61 -52.70
CA ASN A 637 -0.03 22.69 -51.96
C ASN A 637 0.13 22.70 -50.44
N ARG A 638 1.31 23.07 -49.91
CA ARG A 638 1.56 23.22 -48.47
C ARG A 638 1.30 24.63 -47.98
N VAL A 639 1.03 24.84 -46.70
CA VAL A 639 0.93 26.22 -46.17
C VAL A 639 2.29 26.92 -46.18
N VAL A 640 2.29 28.25 -46.20
CA VAL A 640 3.50 29.08 -46.12
C VAL A 640 3.80 29.58 -44.69
N ASP A 641 2.91 29.27 -43.75
CA ASP A 641 2.87 29.84 -42.41
C ASP A 641 2.49 28.79 -41.35
N ALA A 642 2.96 27.54 -41.50
CA ALA A 642 2.70 26.46 -40.54
C ALA A 642 3.16 26.86 -39.12
N PRO A 643 2.27 26.96 -38.12
CA PRO A 643 2.62 27.43 -36.79
C PRO A 643 3.15 26.29 -35.91
N TYR A 644 4.43 26.35 -35.54
CA TYR A 644 5.08 25.50 -34.54
C TYR A 644 5.23 26.27 -33.23
N THR A 645 4.61 25.79 -32.15
CA THR A 645 4.76 26.35 -30.80
C THR A 645 5.76 25.52 -30.01
N VAL A 646 6.88 26.10 -29.61
CA VAL A 646 7.87 25.49 -28.69
C VAL A 646 7.49 25.84 -27.26
N GLU A 647 7.29 24.84 -26.40
CA GLU A 647 7.08 24.97 -24.95
C GLU A 647 8.42 24.65 -24.25
N TYR A 648 8.97 25.62 -23.51
CA TYR A 648 10.28 25.58 -22.86
C TYR A 648 10.21 26.28 -21.48
N ASP A 649 11.28 26.27 -20.70
CA ASP A 649 11.20 26.74 -19.29
C ASP A 649 10.86 28.23 -19.15
N GLY A 650 11.26 29.04 -20.14
CA GLY A 650 10.92 30.46 -20.22
C GLY A 650 9.50 30.76 -20.73
N GLY A 651 8.70 29.74 -21.05
CA GLY A 651 7.31 29.86 -21.50
C GLY A 651 7.05 29.16 -22.83
N SER A 652 6.46 29.90 -23.78
CA SER A 652 6.16 29.33 -25.10
C SER A 652 6.37 30.36 -26.20
N GLU A 653 6.97 29.94 -27.32
CA GLU A 653 7.16 30.76 -28.52
C GLU A 653 6.54 30.07 -29.74
N THR A 654 5.91 30.83 -30.64
CA THR A 654 5.38 30.29 -31.90
C THR A 654 6.14 30.82 -33.10
N VAL A 655 6.68 29.91 -33.90
CA VAL A 655 7.44 30.18 -35.12
C VAL A 655 6.66 29.64 -36.32
N THR A 656 6.48 30.47 -37.35
CA THR A 656 5.79 30.07 -38.59
C THR A 656 6.79 29.61 -39.63
N VAL A 657 6.55 28.46 -40.26
CA VAL A 657 7.43 27.84 -41.25
C VAL A 657 6.74 27.74 -42.61
N ASP A 658 7.42 28.15 -43.68
CA ASP A 658 6.97 27.93 -45.06
C ASP A 658 7.23 26.48 -45.48
N GLN A 659 6.16 25.69 -45.63
CA GLN A 659 6.26 24.30 -46.02
C GLN A 659 6.22 24.08 -47.54
N LYS A 660 6.06 25.13 -48.37
CA LYS A 660 6.04 24.95 -49.84
C LYS A 660 7.41 24.61 -50.39
N THR A 661 8.44 25.16 -49.78
CA THR A 661 9.83 24.99 -50.17
C THR A 661 10.68 24.78 -48.93
N ARG A 662 11.79 24.06 -49.08
CA ARG A 662 12.71 23.81 -47.97
C ARG A 662 14.11 24.21 -48.39
N ALA A 663 14.69 25.19 -47.69
CA ALA A 663 16.03 25.70 -47.98
C ALA A 663 17.13 24.78 -47.43
N GLU A 664 16.91 24.22 -46.24
CA GLU A 664 17.81 23.30 -45.53
C GLU A 664 17.02 22.11 -45.01
N GLU A 665 17.66 20.96 -44.84
CA GLU A 665 16.98 19.73 -44.40
C GLU A 665 16.31 19.88 -43.03
N TRP A 666 16.96 20.57 -42.09
CA TRP A 666 16.42 20.93 -40.78
C TRP A 666 16.25 22.44 -40.69
N ILE A 667 15.03 22.89 -40.43
CA ILE A 667 14.70 24.31 -40.28
C ILE A 667 14.71 24.64 -38.78
N VAL A 668 15.66 25.48 -38.36
CA VAL A 668 15.79 25.92 -36.97
C VAL A 668 14.60 26.81 -36.58
N LEU A 669 13.92 26.44 -35.49
CA LEU A 669 12.90 27.26 -34.84
C LEU A 669 13.52 28.28 -33.89
N GLY A 670 14.54 27.86 -33.14
CA GLY A 670 15.27 28.70 -32.19
C GLY A 670 16.15 27.88 -31.24
N ALA A 671 16.84 28.57 -30.33
CA ALA A 671 17.54 27.97 -29.20
C ALA A 671 16.80 28.30 -27.90
N TYR A 672 16.57 27.30 -27.08
CA TYR A 672 15.70 27.38 -25.90
C TYR A 672 16.33 26.68 -24.71
N GLU A 673 16.09 27.22 -23.52
CA GLU A 673 16.50 26.58 -22.28
C GLU A 673 15.44 25.60 -21.81
N PHE A 674 15.87 24.38 -21.51
CA PHE A 674 15.04 23.32 -21.00
C PHE A 674 15.66 22.67 -19.77
N ALA A 675 14.82 22.30 -18.81
CA ALA A 675 15.19 21.43 -17.72
C ALA A 675 15.37 20.00 -18.23
N GLU A 676 16.17 19.24 -17.50
CA GLU A 676 16.20 17.79 -17.69
C GLU A 676 14.79 17.21 -17.45
N GLY A 677 14.34 16.32 -18.35
CA GLY A 677 13.07 15.63 -18.20
C GLY A 677 12.12 15.81 -19.37
N TRP A 678 10.82 15.62 -19.09
CA TRP A 678 9.72 15.60 -20.08
C TRP A 678 9.04 16.97 -20.27
N GLY A 679 9.66 18.06 -19.81
CA GLY A 679 9.07 19.40 -19.82
C GLY A 679 8.96 20.01 -21.21
N ALA A 680 9.81 19.60 -22.15
CA ALA A 680 9.88 20.14 -23.49
C ALA A 680 8.70 19.69 -24.37
N ALA A 681 8.21 20.59 -25.23
CA ALA A 681 7.28 20.21 -26.29
C ALA A 681 7.41 21.09 -27.55
N VAL A 682 7.09 20.51 -28.71
CA VAL A 682 6.77 21.27 -29.92
C VAL A 682 5.37 20.90 -30.37
N VAL A 683 4.52 21.89 -30.64
CA VAL A 683 3.12 21.70 -31.06
C VAL A 683 2.91 22.36 -32.42
N LEU A 684 2.67 21.55 -33.46
CA LEU A 684 2.27 22.02 -34.78
C LEU A 684 0.75 22.10 -34.86
N GLY A 685 0.20 23.28 -35.18
CA GLY A 685 -1.22 23.49 -35.43
C GLY A 685 -1.57 23.62 -36.91
N ASN A 686 -2.83 23.37 -37.28
CA ASN A 686 -3.31 23.57 -38.65
C ASN A 686 -3.94 24.95 -38.94
N MET A 687 -3.61 25.98 -38.15
CA MET A 687 -4.15 27.32 -38.34
C MET A 687 -3.47 28.03 -39.52
N SER A 688 -4.19 28.20 -40.63
CA SER A 688 -3.77 29.01 -41.78
C SER A 688 -5.02 29.35 -42.63
N SER A 689 -4.87 30.23 -43.62
CA SER A 689 -5.97 30.62 -44.51
C SER A 689 -5.52 30.66 -45.98
N GLY A 690 -5.58 29.52 -46.65
CA GLY A 690 -5.16 29.36 -48.05
C GLY A 690 -5.79 28.19 -48.81
N GLY A 691 -6.43 27.23 -48.14
CA GLY A 691 -6.93 26.00 -48.76
C GLY A 691 -5.83 24.99 -49.10
N ASP A 692 -4.65 25.16 -48.48
CA ASP A 692 -3.47 24.31 -48.61
C ASP A 692 -3.45 23.25 -47.47
N VAL A 693 -2.39 22.44 -47.36
CA VAL A 693 -2.26 21.43 -46.29
C VAL A 693 -1.08 21.70 -45.37
N VAL A 694 -1.22 21.35 -44.10
CA VAL A 694 -0.15 21.35 -43.10
C VAL A 694 0.40 19.94 -42.96
N VAL A 695 1.72 19.80 -42.88
CA VAL A 695 2.43 18.52 -42.75
C VAL A 695 3.19 18.42 -41.44
N ALA A 696 3.04 17.29 -40.77
CA ALA A 696 3.79 16.83 -39.61
C ALA A 696 4.72 15.68 -40.02
N ASP A 697 5.94 15.68 -39.51
CA ASP A 697 7.03 14.75 -39.86
C ASP A 697 7.93 14.65 -38.62
N ALA A 698 9.15 15.20 -38.60
CA ALA A 698 10.04 15.09 -37.44
C ALA A 698 10.50 16.43 -36.82
N VAL A 699 10.81 16.39 -35.52
CA VAL A 699 11.40 17.48 -34.73
C VAL A 699 12.69 17.00 -34.08
N LYS A 700 13.71 17.86 -34.06
CA LYS A 700 15.03 17.59 -33.49
C LYS A 700 15.46 18.64 -32.48
N TRP A 701 15.96 18.19 -31.34
CA TRP A 701 16.64 18.97 -30.31
C TRP A 701 18.13 18.65 -30.35
N THR A 702 18.97 19.67 -30.51
CA THR A 702 20.44 19.54 -30.51
C THR A 702 21.01 20.28 -29.31
N TYR A 703 21.74 19.60 -28.44
CA TYR A 703 22.28 20.25 -27.23
C TYR A 703 23.32 21.31 -27.61
N ALA A 704 23.11 22.54 -27.13
CA ALA A 704 23.99 23.68 -27.39
C ALA A 704 24.93 23.98 -26.19
N GLY A 705 24.62 23.47 -25.00
CA GLY A 705 25.48 23.55 -23.82
C GLY A 705 24.73 23.82 -22.51
N ALA A 706 25.45 23.76 -21.40
CA ALA A 706 24.91 24.13 -20.09
C ALA A 706 24.54 25.62 -20.07
N PRO A 707 23.47 26.02 -19.36
CA PRO A 707 23.05 27.41 -19.33
C PRO A 707 24.13 28.25 -18.64
N PRO A 708 24.38 29.49 -19.08
CA PRO A 708 25.37 30.35 -18.43
C PRO A 708 24.90 30.72 -17.01
N ASN A 709 25.52 30.12 -15.98
CA ASN A 709 25.27 30.46 -14.57
C ASN A 709 25.49 31.96 -14.32
N PRO A 710 24.50 32.73 -13.83
CA PRO A 710 24.73 34.10 -13.38
C PRO A 710 25.65 34.12 -12.15
N PRO A 711 26.40 35.20 -11.93
CA PRO A 711 27.36 35.27 -10.83
C PRO A 711 26.67 35.29 -9.47
N PHE A 712 27.14 34.47 -8.54
CA PHE A 712 26.62 34.34 -7.16
C PHE A 712 27.76 34.40 -6.13
N ILE A 713 27.40 34.52 -4.85
CA ILE A 713 28.34 34.41 -3.73
C ILE A 713 28.07 33.07 -3.03
N ARG A 714 29.07 32.18 -3.01
CA ARG A 714 28.94 30.86 -2.37
C ARG A 714 28.77 31.04 -0.85
N GLY A 715 27.72 30.45 -0.31
CA GLY A 715 27.29 30.56 1.08
C GLY A 715 26.29 31.67 1.39
N ASP A 716 25.91 32.53 0.44
CA ASP A 716 24.85 33.56 0.59
C ASP A 716 23.52 32.91 0.21
N ALA A 717 23.00 32.07 1.10
CA ALA A 717 21.83 31.24 0.83
C ALA A 717 20.51 32.03 0.84
N ASN A 718 20.51 33.24 1.42
CA ASN A 718 19.33 34.10 1.48
C ASN A 718 19.31 35.20 0.39
N ALA A 719 20.39 35.31 -0.40
CA ALA A 719 20.61 36.25 -1.50
C ALA A 719 20.59 37.74 -1.09
N ASP A 720 21.07 38.08 0.11
CA ASP A 720 21.12 39.45 0.61
C ASP A 720 22.48 40.16 0.35
N GLY A 721 23.41 39.46 -0.27
CA GLY A 721 24.75 39.93 -0.60
C GLY A 721 25.73 39.86 0.57
N ARG A 722 25.38 39.18 1.66
CA ARG A 722 26.23 39.01 2.85
C ARG A 722 26.28 37.54 3.24
N ILE A 723 27.34 37.20 3.98
CA ILE A 723 27.49 35.89 4.61
C ILE A 723 27.33 36.07 6.10
N ASP A 724 26.19 35.64 6.65
CA ASP A 724 25.90 35.71 8.08
C ASP A 724 25.05 34.53 8.60
N LEU A 725 24.55 34.65 9.83
CA LEU A 725 23.80 33.58 10.49
C LEU A 725 22.48 33.26 9.76
N ALA A 726 21.88 34.23 9.07
CA ALA A 726 20.64 34.04 8.33
C ALA A 726 20.82 33.06 7.16
N ASP A 727 22.01 32.98 6.57
CA ASP A 727 22.32 32.02 5.50
C ASP A 727 22.38 30.59 6.02
N ALA A 728 22.99 30.38 7.20
CA ALA A 728 22.97 29.08 7.85
C ALA A 728 21.54 28.64 8.20
N ILE A 729 20.68 29.59 8.61
CA ILE A 729 19.25 29.34 8.85
C ILE A 729 18.53 29.01 7.53
N ALA A 730 18.85 29.70 6.44
CA ALA A 730 18.25 29.46 5.12
C ALA A 730 18.61 28.05 4.60
N ILE A 731 19.86 27.61 4.75
CA ILE A 731 20.29 26.24 4.41
C ILE A 731 19.51 25.21 5.25
N LEU A 732 19.37 25.42 6.55
CA LEU A 732 18.61 24.52 7.42
C LEU A 732 17.10 24.54 7.12
N GLY A 733 16.56 25.70 6.72
CA GLY A 733 15.18 25.85 6.28
C GLY A 733 14.89 25.10 4.98
N TYR A 734 15.85 25.12 4.05
CA TYR A 734 15.81 24.31 2.83
C TYR A 734 15.82 22.81 3.16
N LEU A 735 16.74 22.37 4.03
CA LEU A 735 16.91 20.96 4.36
C LEU A 735 15.78 20.35 5.19
N PHE A 736 15.20 21.10 6.12
CA PHE A 736 14.32 20.53 7.16
C PHE A 736 12.93 21.17 7.24
N ALA A 737 12.68 22.26 6.53
CA ALA A 737 11.41 22.98 6.60
C ALA A 737 10.79 23.25 5.21
N SER A 738 11.28 22.57 4.17
CA SER A 738 10.85 22.70 2.77
C SER A 738 10.74 24.16 2.31
N GLN A 739 11.62 25.03 2.83
CA GLN A 739 11.66 26.42 2.41
C GLN A 739 12.36 26.51 1.05
N THR A 740 11.73 27.17 0.08
CA THR A 740 12.38 27.49 -1.19
C THR A 740 13.56 28.43 -0.92
N PRO A 741 14.78 28.08 -1.37
CA PRO A 741 15.93 28.95 -1.19
C PRO A 741 15.75 30.22 -2.05
N LYS A 742 16.18 31.37 -1.52
CA LYS A 742 16.11 32.65 -2.24
C LYS A 742 17.32 32.87 -3.15
N ALA A 743 18.44 32.26 -2.78
CA ALA A 743 19.58 32.10 -3.64
C ALA A 743 19.46 30.81 -4.44
N CYS A 744 20.31 30.69 -5.46
CA CYS A 744 20.47 29.46 -6.20
C CYS A 744 21.00 28.31 -5.34
N LEU A 745 20.73 27.07 -5.77
CA LEU A 745 21.18 25.87 -5.08
C LEU A 745 22.70 25.80 -4.95
N ASP A 746 23.42 26.31 -5.94
CA ASP A 746 24.87 26.41 -5.93
C ASP A 746 25.39 27.31 -4.76
N ALA A 747 24.63 28.34 -4.38
CA ALA A 747 24.97 29.17 -3.21
C ALA A 747 24.83 28.41 -1.88
N LEU A 748 24.05 27.33 -1.84
CA LEU A 748 23.84 26.51 -0.64
C LEU A 748 24.89 25.40 -0.47
N ASP A 749 25.58 25.01 -1.55
CA ASP A 749 26.76 24.14 -1.47
C ASP A 749 27.99 24.97 -1.11
N VAL A 750 28.17 25.19 0.19
CA VAL A 750 29.28 25.98 0.76
C VAL A 750 30.64 25.32 0.51
N ALA A 751 30.64 24.00 0.33
CA ALA A 751 31.85 23.20 0.18
C ALA A 751 32.26 22.92 -1.27
N ASP A 752 31.38 23.17 -2.23
CA ASP A 752 31.60 22.95 -3.66
C ASP A 752 31.90 21.47 -3.95
N ASN A 753 31.03 20.60 -3.45
CA ASN A 753 31.21 19.15 -3.49
C ASN A 753 30.03 18.40 -4.12
N GLY A 754 29.09 19.13 -4.72
CA GLY A 754 27.87 18.62 -5.33
C GLY A 754 26.87 18.08 -4.32
N LYS A 755 26.89 18.55 -3.06
CA LYS A 755 25.94 18.13 -2.01
C LYS A 755 25.44 19.28 -1.15
N ILE A 756 24.13 19.49 -1.14
CA ILE A 756 23.45 20.33 -0.14
C ILE A 756 22.99 19.45 1.02
N ASP A 757 23.82 19.32 2.06
CA ASP A 757 23.47 18.66 3.32
C ASP A 757 23.82 19.52 4.56
N ILE A 758 23.60 18.96 5.75
CA ILE A 758 23.85 19.67 7.03
C ILE A 758 25.31 20.13 7.19
N SER A 759 26.26 19.51 6.49
CA SER A 759 27.67 19.89 6.56
C SER A 759 27.91 21.30 6.02
N ASN A 760 27.08 21.79 5.09
CA ASN A 760 27.15 23.16 4.57
C ASN A 760 26.82 24.20 5.63
N ALA A 761 25.73 24.00 6.38
CA ALA A 761 25.37 24.86 7.51
C ALA A 761 26.45 24.84 8.60
N ILE A 762 26.98 23.65 8.93
CA ILE A 762 28.06 23.49 9.91
C ILE A 762 29.33 24.23 9.45
N ARG A 763 29.70 24.11 8.17
CA ARG A 763 30.87 24.78 7.60
C ARG A 763 30.72 26.29 7.64
N LEU A 764 29.57 26.82 7.26
CA LEU A 764 29.28 28.25 7.26
C LEU A 764 29.34 28.84 8.68
N LEU A 765 28.74 28.15 9.66
CA LEU A 765 28.84 28.52 11.08
C LEU A 765 30.28 28.39 11.61
N GLY A 766 31.02 27.38 11.17
CA GLY A 766 32.43 27.21 11.48
C GLY A 766 33.29 28.37 10.98
N TYR A 767 33.05 28.84 9.76
CA TYR A 767 33.68 30.04 9.20
C TYR A 767 33.32 31.29 10.01
N LEU A 768 32.03 31.50 10.32
CA LEU A 768 31.54 32.68 11.03
C LEU A 768 32.03 32.79 12.48
N PHE A 769 32.13 31.68 13.21
CA PHE A 769 32.32 31.70 14.67
C PHE A 769 33.54 30.93 15.19
N ALA A 770 34.17 30.07 14.38
CA ALA A 770 35.21 29.15 14.84
C ALA A 770 36.50 29.18 14.02
N GLN A 771 36.73 30.21 13.20
CA GLN A 771 37.86 30.31 12.27
C GLN A 771 37.99 29.08 11.33
N GLY A 772 36.85 28.49 10.95
CA GLY A 772 36.78 27.44 9.94
C GLY A 772 37.17 27.92 8.55
N LEU A 773 37.27 26.99 7.61
CA LEU A 773 37.56 27.30 6.21
C LEU A 773 36.45 28.19 5.61
N PRO A 774 36.79 29.21 4.80
CA PRO A 774 35.78 29.99 4.08
C PRO A 774 34.97 29.13 3.11
N PRO A 775 33.81 29.62 2.64
CA PRO A 775 33.14 29.06 1.47
C PRO A 775 34.12 28.90 0.31
N ALA A 776 33.92 27.88 -0.51
CA ALA A 776 34.70 27.73 -1.74
C ALA A 776 34.40 28.90 -2.71
N PRO A 777 35.24 29.13 -3.74
CA PRO A 777 34.91 30.14 -4.75
C PRO A 777 33.59 29.78 -5.48
N PRO A 778 32.77 30.76 -5.90
CA PRO A 778 32.99 32.20 -5.87
C PRO A 778 32.73 32.84 -4.49
N PHE A 779 33.80 33.31 -3.83
CA PHE A 779 33.80 33.98 -2.53
C PHE A 779 35.10 34.81 -2.40
N PRO A 780 35.11 36.01 -1.76
CA PRO A 780 34.01 36.72 -1.10
C PRO A 780 33.16 37.61 -2.00
N GLY A 781 33.46 37.68 -3.29
CA GLY A 781 32.70 38.45 -4.27
C GLY A 781 31.89 37.54 -5.17
N ALA A 782 30.85 38.11 -5.80
CA ALA A 782 30.06 37.39 -6.77
C ALA A 782 30.93 36.97 -7.97
N GLY A 783 30.77 35.73 -8.41
CA GLY A 783 31.50 35.16 -9.53
C GLY A 783 30.78 33.95 -10.10
N HIS A 784 31.32 33.41 -11.20
CA HIS A 784 30.81 32.17 -11.76
C HIS A 784 31.35 30.98 -10.97
N ASP A 785 30.58 29.90 -10.95
CA ASP A 785 31.04 28.62 -10.42
C ASP A 785 32.29 28.14 -11.19
N PRO A 786 33.42 27.91 -10.50
CA PRO A 786 34.64 27.39 -11.13
C PRO A 786 34.57 25.88 -11.45
N THR A 787 33.54 25.16 -10.99
CA THR A 787 33.39 23.71 -11.11
C THR A 787 32.06 23.32 -11.77
N PRO A 788 31.89 23.60 -13.07
CA PRO A 788 30.61 23.46 -13.80
C PRO A 788 30.14 22.01 -14.04
N THR A 789 30.71 21.06 -13.31
CA THR A 789 30.42 19.63 -13.38
C THR A 789 29.57 19.13 -12.21
N ASP A 790 29.21 20.01 -11.27
CA ASP A 790 28.29 19.66 -10.19
C ASP A 790 26.81 19.84 -10.63
N PRO A 791 25.85 19.19 -9.96
CA PRO A 791 24.45 19.15 -10.40
C PRO A 791 23.65 20.41 -10.06
N TYR A 792 24.27 21.43 -9.46
CA TYR A 792 23.60 22.65 -9.04
C TYR A 792 23.91 23.81 -9.99
N THR A 793 22.94 24.69 -10.18
CA THR A 793 23.08 25.85 -11.06
C THR A 793 22.57 27.10 -10.36
N CYS A 794 22.91 28.26 -10.92
CA CYS A 794 22.36 29.55 -10.52
C CYS A 794 21.39 30.17 -11.51
N GLY A 795 20.83 29.39 -12.44
CA GLY A 795 19.77 29.82 -13.34
C GLY A 795 18.42 29.26 -12.93
N ASP A 796 17.53 30.14 -12.44
CA ASP A 796 16.07 30.04 -12.43
C ASP A 796 15.49 31.44 -12.71
#